data_AF-W5US09-F1
#
_entry.id   AF-W5US09-F1
#
_cell.length_a   1.000
_cell.length_b   1.000
_cell.length_c   1.000
_cell.angle_alpha   90.00
_cell.angle_beta   90.00
_cell.angle_gamma   90.00
#
_symmetry.space_group_name_H-M   'P 1'
#
loop_
_entity.id
_entity.type
_entity.pdbx_description
1 polymer ?
#
loop_
_entity_poly.entity_id
_entity_poly.type
_entity_poly.pdbx_seq_one_letter_code
_entity_poly.pdbx_strand_id
1 'polypeptide(L)'
;MSQRNIAADLLNRRIQENRALSFQRHYHVTDPFIKRLGLEAELQGHTGCVNCLEWNEKGDVLASGSDDQHVMVWDPLRHRRLMSMHTGHAANIFSVKFLPHSGDRILVTGAADTKVHVHDISVKETIHMFSDHTNRVKRIATAPMWPNTFWSAAEDGVIRQYDLRESSKCSDVLIDLTEYCGQLVEAKCLAVNPRDNNYLAVGANGPFVRLYDIRMIHNHRKSLSQSAGVHTFCDKQKPIPDGAGQYYVAGHLPVKLPDYNNRLRVLVATYVTFSPDGTELLVNMGGEQVYLFDLTFKQRPYTFLLPKKCHSSSEVQNGKTTNGVSNGLHLPASCLKLTNNKKPCSELPPHLEHIKQQANDAFARQQWTQAIQLYSLGIHTAGQSNAMLYGNRAAAYMKRKWDGDHYDALRDCLKALSLNPAHLKAHFRLARCLFELKYVAEALECLDDFKGKFPEQAHSSACSALDKDIKAALFSKNDSDEKKGSSSIRFHNFSRKESIPEDEIILRERSFDYKHRYCGHCNTTTDIKEANFFGSKAQYIVSGSDDGSFFIWEKETTNLVRVLQGDESIVNCLQPHPSYCFLATSGIDPVVRLWSPRPETDSENGRVVEDMDGASQANQRRMNADPLEVMLLNMGYRITGLSGSHDASDEDEDNTEGQVQCRTS
;
A
#
# COMPACT_ATOMS: atom_id res chain seq x y z
N MET A 1 5.60 0.67 -30.40
CA MET A 1 4.63 -0.45 -30.39
C MET A 1 4.63 -1.10 -31.78
N SER A 2 4.79 -2.42 -31.87
CA SER A 2 4.59 -3.16 -33.12
C SER A 2 3.12 -3.00 -33.53
N GLN A 3 2.87 -2.44 -34.72
CA GLN A 3 1.52 -2.41 -35.30
C GLN A 3 1.09 -3.86 -35.59
N ARG A 4 0.33 -4.45 -34.68
CA ARG A 4 -0.30 -5.75 -34.90
C ARG A 4 -1.65 -5.54 -35.56
N ASN A 5 -1.94 -6.38 -36.56
CA ASN A 5 -3.20 -6.33 -37.28
C ASN A 5 -4.26 -7.10 -36.48
N ILE A 6 -5.19 -6.39 -35.85
CA ILE A 6 -6.27 -7.00 -35.04
C ILE A 6 -7.14 -7.97 -35.85
N ALA A 7 -7.33 -7.73 -37.15
CA ALA A 7 -8.09 -8.65 -38.00
C ALA A 7 -7.36 -9.98 -38.20
N ALA A 8 -6.03 -9.95 -38.35
CA ALA A 8 -5.21 -11.15 -38.39
C ALA A 8 -5.24 -11.91 -37.06
N ASP A 9 -5.18 -11.19 -35.95
CA ASP A 9 -5.27 -11.74 -34.60
C ASP A 9 -6.64 -12.38 -34.32
N LEU A 10 -7.74 -11.76 -34.75
CA LEU A 10 -9.10 -12.30 -34.66
C LEU A 10 -9.29 -13.55 -35.55
N LEU A 11 -8.74 -13.54 -36.76
CA LEU A 11 -8.76 -14.70 -37.66
C LEU A 11 -7.98 -15.86 -37.03
N ASN A 12 -6.79 -15.59 -36.51
CA ASN A 12 -5.94 -16.58 -35.85
C ASN A 12 -6.58 -17.14 -34.58
N ARG A 13 -7.32 -16.32 -33.81
CA ARG A 13 -8.11 -16.75 -32.65
C ARG A 13 -9.14 -17.81 -33.03
N ARG A 14 -9.83 -17.65 -34.16
CA ARG A 14 -10.87 -18.61 -34.61
C ARG A 14 -10.28 -19.95 -35.04
N ILE A 15 -9.01 -19.98 -35.44
CA ILE A 15 -8.37 -21.16 -36.05
C ILE A 15 -7.56 -21.98 -35.01
N GLN A 16 -7.06 -21.36 -33.93
CA GLN A 16 -6.19 -22.02 -32.94
C GLN A 16 -6.54 -21.65 -31.49
N GLU A 17 -6.93 -22.64 -30.68
CA GLU A 17 -7.33 -22.46 -29.27
C GLU A 17 -6.22 -21.81 -28.41
N ASN A 18 -4.96 -22.22 -28.57
CA ASN A 18 -3.83 -21.62 -27.83
C ASN A 18 -3.61 -20.13 -28.15
N ARG A 19 -3.99 -19.67 -29.36
CA ARG A 19 -3.91 -18.25 -29.72
C ARG A 19 -5.09 -17.44 -29.18
N ALA A 20 -6.19 -18.08 -28.78
CA ALA A 20 -7.32 -17.40 -28.17
C ALA A 20 -6.97 -16.82 -26.79
N LEU A 21 -6.21 -17.56 -25.98
CA LEU A 21 -5.72 -17.07 -24.68
C LEU A 21 -4.70 -15.93 -24.84
N SER A 22 -3.80 -16.03 -25.83
CA SER A 22 -2.86 -14.96 -26.13
C SER A 22 -3.56 -13.69 -26.60
N PHE A 23 -4.56 -13.83 -27.48
CA PHE A 23 -5.43 -12.75 -27.93
C PHE A 23 -6.14 -12.08 -26.73
N GLN A 24 -6.84 -12.88 -25.93
CA GLN A 24 -7.59 -12.39 -24.79
C GLN A 24 -6.68 -11.64 -23.81
N ARG A 25 -5.52 -12.20 -23.45
CA ARG A 25 -4.56 -11.50 -22.59
C ARG A 25 -4.05 -10.19 -23.19
N HIS A 26 -3.76 -10.19 -24.49
CA HIS A 26 -3.21 -9.01 -25.17
C HIS A 26 -4.20 -7.86 -25.26
N TYR A 27 -5.47 -8.17 -25.53
CA TYR A 27 -6.53 -7.19 -25.71
C TYR A 27 -7.45 -7.07 -24.47
N HIS A 28 -7.07 -7.64 -23.32
CA HIS A 28 -7.87 -7.61 -22.08
C HIS A 28 -8.06 -6.18 -21.60
N VAL A 29 -6.97 -5.46 -21.31
CA VAL A 29 -6.99 -4.06 -20.86
C VAL A 29 -5.86 -3.32 -21.57
N THR A 30 -6.18 -2.23 -22.26
CA THR A 30 -5.24 -1.47 -23.10
C THR A 30 -5.35 0.02 -22.82
N ASP A 31 -4.36 0.84 -23.19
CA ASP A 31 -4.40 2.29 -22.96
C ASP A 31 -5.67 2.95 -23.53
N PRO A 32 -6.12 2.65 -24.78
CA PRO A 32 -7.36 3.23 -25.30
C PRO A 32 -8.61 2.83 -24.48
N PHE A 33 -8.64 1.61 -23.95
CA PHE A 33 -9.73 1.16 -23.10
C PHE A 33 -9.73 1.88 -21.76
N ILE A 34 -8.57 2.01 -21.11
CA ILE A 34 -8.44 2.80 -19.88
C ILE A 34 -8.84 4.24 -20.12
N LYS A 35 -8.42 4.86 -21.23
CA LYS A 35 -8.80 6.23 -21.64
C LYS A 35 -10.26 6.40 -22.02
N ARG A 36 -11.02 5.32 -22.21
CA ARG A 36 -12.48 5.35 -22.45
C ARG A 36 -13.33 4.74 -21.34
N LEU A 37 -12.73 4.13 -20.32
CA LEU A 37 -13.42 3.58 -19.16
C LEU A 37 -14.40 4.59 -18.54
N GLY A 38 -15.67 4.22 -18.44
CA GLY A 38 -16.71 5.06 -17.86
C GLY A 38 -17.81 4.21 -17.25
N LEU A 39 -18.76 4.87 -16.62
CA LEU A 39 -19.89 4.18 -15.99
C LEU A 39 -20.71 3.45 -17.06
N GLU A 40 -20.91 2.15 -16.88
CA GLU A 40 -21.79 1.33 -17.71
C GLU A 40 -23.18 1.24 -17.11
N ALA A 41 -23.27 0.89 -15.82
CA ALA A 41 -24.53 0.67 -15.13
C ALA A 41 -24.37 0.83 -13.61
N GLU A 42 -25.48 1.15 -12.95
CA GLU A 42 -25.61 1.08 -11.49
C GLU A 42 -26.60 -0.03 -11.13
N LEU A 43 -26.14 -0.99 -10.34
CA LEU A 43 -26.95 -2.08 -9.83
C LEU A 43 -27.57 -1.65 -8.50
N GLN A 44 -28.87 -1.36 -8.52
CA GLN A 44 -29.62 -0.96 -7.34
C GLN A 44 -30.27 -2.17 -6.65
N GLY A 45 -30.30 -2.15 -5.33
CA GLY A 45 -31.03 -3.16 -4.54
C GLY A 45 -30.70 -3.18 -3.06
N HIS A 46 -29.46 -2.90 -2.69
CA HIS A 46 -29.06 -2.79 -1.28
C HIS A 46 -29.68 -1.55 -0.64
N THR A 47 -29.80 -1.55 0.69
CA THR A 47 -30.32 -0.42 1.48
C THR A 47 -29.28 0.18 2.44
N GLY A 48 -28.04 -0.31 2.40
CA GLY A 48 -26.91 0.21 3.15
C GLY A 48 -25.61 0.10 2.35
N CYS A 49 -24.50 0.61 2.89
CA CYS A 49 -23.20 0.61 2.24
C CYS A 49 -22.83 -0.79 1.73
N VAL A 50 -22.18 -0.87 0.57
CA VAL A 50 -21.72 -2.15 0.00
C VAL A 50 -20.21 -2.27 0.19
N ASN A 51 -19.80 -3.05 1.20
CA ASN A 51 -18.41 -3.11 1.67
C ASN A 51 -17.60 -4.28 1.13
N CYS A 52 -18.19 -5.15 0.31
CA CYS A 52 -17.45 -6.21 -0.34
C CYS A 52 -18.10 -6.65 -1.65
N LEU A 53 -17.24 -6.96 -2.61
CA LEU A 53 -17.59 -7.47 -3.93
C LEU A 53 -16.71 -8.68 -4.23
N GLU A 54 -17.23 -9.68 -4.95
CA GLU A 54 -16.45 -10.81 -5.44
C GLU A 54 -17.00 -11.33 -6.76
N TRP A 55 -16.13 -11.44 -7.76
CA TRP A 55 -16.42 -12.17 -8.99
C TRP A 55 -16.32 -13.67 -8.74
N ASN A 56 -17.21 -14.46 -9.34
CA ASN A 56 -16.94 -15.89 -9.45
C ASN A 56 -15.75 -16.15 -10.39
N GLU A 57 -15.21 -17.37 -10.39
CA GLU A 57 -13.99 -17.71 -11.16
C GLU A 57 -14.13 -17.44 -12.67
N LYS A 58 -15.36 -17.60 -13.20
CA LYS A 58 -15.68 -17.35 -14.62
C LYS A 58 -15.89 -15.87 -14.95
N GLY A 59 -16.23 -15.04 -13.97
CA GLY A 59 -16.57 -13.63 -14.12
C GLY A 59 -17.98 -13.37 -14.68
N ASP A 60 -18.84 -14.37 -14.83
CA ASP A 60 -20.22 -14.17 -15.31
C ASP A 60 -21.20 -13.81 -14.19
N VAL A 61 -20.79 -13.93 -12.92
CA VAL A 61 -21.60 -13.60 -11.75
C VAL A 61 -20.78 -12.76 -10.77
N LEU A 62 -21.44 -11.75 -10.18
CA LEU A 62 -20.87 -10.90 -9.15
C LEU A 62 -21.68 -11.06 -7.85
N ALA A 63 -21.01 -11.25 -6.72
CA ALA A 63 -21.61 -11.21 -5.39
C ALA A 63 -21.28 -9.89 -4.68
N SER A 64 -22.22 -9.36 -3.90
CA SER A 64 -22.04 -8.20 -3.03
C SER A 64 -22.55 -8.46 -1.63
N GLY A 65 -21.89 -7.90 -0.62
CA GLY A 65 -22.33 -7.91 0.78
C GLY A 65 -22.40 -6.49 1.35
N SER A 66 -23.39 -6.22 2.19
CA SER A 66 -23.75 -4.87 2.62
C SER A 66 -24.02 -4.76 4.13
N ASP A 67 -24.08 -3.51 4.60
CA ASP A 67 -24.59 -3.11 5.91
C ASP A 67 -26.04 -3.55 6.16
N ASP A 68 -26.82 -3.75 5.09
CA ASP A 68 -28.19 -4.24 5.18
C ASP A 68 -28.31 -5.73 5.57
N GLN A 69 -27.18 -6.39 5.89
CA GLN A 69 -27.08 -7.80 6.31
C GLN A 69 -27.44 -8.81 5.20
N HIS A 70 -27.63 -8.34 3.96
CA HIS A 70 -27.90 -9.19 2.81
C HIS A 70 -26.65 -9.41 1.96
N VAL A 71 -26.65 -10.56 1.30
CA VAL A 71 -25.85 -10.80 0.10
C VAL A 71 -26.75 -10.76 -1.11
N MET A 72 -26.30 -10.06 -2.14
CA MET A 72 -26.93 -10.08 -3.46
C MET A 72 -26.01 -10.70 -4.49
N VAL A 73 -26.61 -11.42 -5.43
CA VAL A 73 -25.92 -12.04 -6.56
C VAL A 73 -26.47 -11.42 -7.83
N TRP A 74 -25.59 -11.00 -8.72
CA TRP A 74 -25.90 -10.19 -9.90
C TRP A 74 -25.48 -10.91 -11.18
N ASP A 75 -26.24 -10.64 -12.24
CA ASP A 75 -25.83 -10.84 -13.63
C ASP A 75 -25.37 -9.46 -14.14
N PRO A 76 -24.05 -9.20 -14.14
CA PRO A 76 -23.52 -7.88 -14.43
C PRO A 76 -23.58 -7.53 -15.91
N LEU A 77 -23.67 -8.52 -16.81
CA LEU A 77 -23.80 -8.28 -18.25
C LEU A 77 -25.24 -7.95 -18.66
N ARG A 78 -26.22 -8.43 -17.89
CA ARG A 78 -27.65 -8.09 -18.07
C ARG A 78 -28.15 -7.05 -17.07
N HIS A 79 -27.25 -6.44 -16.31
CA HIS A 79 -27.51 -5.41 -15.30
C HIS A 79 -28.67 -5.73 -14.35
N ARG A 80 -28.80 -7.00 -13.93
CA ARG A 80 -29.93 -7.44 -13.10
C ARG A 80 -29.51 -8.24 -11.88
N ARG A 81 -30.29 -8.09 -10.81
CA ARG A 81 -30.19 -8.93 -9.62
C ARG A 81 -30.71 -10.33 -9.92
N LEU A 82 -29.91 -11.36 -9.69
CA LEU A 82 -30.30 -12.75 -9.77
C LEU A 82 -30.93 -13.22 -8.46
N MET A 83 -30.37 -12.79 -7.33
CA MET A 83 -30.79 -13.26 -6.00
C MET A 83 -30.49 -12.21 -4.93
N SER A 84 -31.31 -12.22 -3.87
CA SER A 84 -31.08 -11.52 -2.61
C SER A 84 -31.38 -12.49 -1.46
N MET A 85 -30.51 -12.54 -0.46
CA MET A 85 -30.62 -13.43 0.69
C MET A 85 -30.14 -12.73 1.95
N HIS A 86 -30.95 -12.78 3.00
CA HIS A 86 -30.53 -12.35 4.33
C HIS A 86 -29.52 -13.37 4.86
N THR A 87 -28.34 -12.92 5.26
CA THR A 87 -27.25 -13.84 5.61
C THR A 87 -27.40 -14.46 6.99
N GLY A 88 -28.17 -13.82 7.88
CA GLY A 88 -28.26 -14.20 9.30
C GLY A 88 -27.24 -13.47 10.18
N HIS A 89 -26.34 -12.69 9.58
CA HIS A 89 -25.51 -11.75 10.31
C HIS A 89 -26.35 -10.66 10.97
N ALA A 90 -25.89 -10.16 12.11
CA ALA A 90 -26.55 -9.09 12.87
C ALA A 90 -25.90 -7.71 12.69
N ALA A 91 -24.88 -7.61 11.83
CA ALA A 91 -24.13 -6.39 11.58
C ALA A 91 -23.46 -6.42 10.19
N ASN A 92 -22.74 -5.36 9.85
CA ASN A 92 -22.18 -5.09 8.53
C ASN A 92 -21.34 -6.23 7.98
N ILE A 93 -21.59 -6.63 6.73
CA ILE A 93 -20.80 -7.65 6.04
C ILE A 93 -19.57 -6.98 5.42
N PHE A 94 -18.37 -7.42 5.80
CA PHE A 94 -17.11 -6.84 5.32
C PHE A 94 -16.39 -7.71 4.28
N SER A 95 -16.79 -8.97 4.13
CA SER A 95 -16.18 -9.86 3.14
C SER A 95 -17.18 -10.88 2.65
N VAL A 96 -17.17 -11.09 1.33
CA VAL A 96 -17.88 -12.18 0.64
C VAL A 96 -16.89 -12.88 -0.28
N LYS A 97 -16.91 -14.22 -0.30
CA LYS A 97 -16.05 -15.03 -1.18
C LYS A 97 -16.79 -16.23 -1.74
N PHE A 98 -16.61 -16.51 -3.03
CA PHE A 98 -16.96 -17.82 -3.59
C PHE A 98 -15.97 -18.86 -3.11
N LEU A 99 -16.48 -20.01 -2.67
CA LEU A 99 -15.65 -21.17 -2.39
C LEU A 99 -15.25 -21.84 -3.73
N PRO A 100 -13.95 -21.99 -4.02
CA PRO A 100 -13.47 -22.59 -5.26
C PRO A 100 -14.03 -24.00 -5.49
N HIS A 101 -14.20 -24.38 -6.76
CA HIS A 101 -14.70 -25.70 -7.17
C HIS A 101 -16.09 -26.10 -6.65
N SER A 102 -16.84 -25.19 -6.02
CA SER A 102 -18.21 -25.42 -5.56
C SER A 102 -19.28 -25.25 -6.67
N GLY A 103 -18.86 -24.94 -7.90
CA GLY A 103 -19.78 -24.62 -9.00
C GLY A 103 -20.57 -23.33 -8.75
N ASP A 104 -19.92 -22.35 -8.12
CA ASP A 104 -20.49 -21.07 -7.69
C ASP A 104 -21.63 -21.19 -6.66
N ARG A 105 -21.83 -22.38 -6.08
CA ARG A 105 -22.92 -22.67 -5.14
C ARG A 105 -22.67 -22.16 -3.73
N ILE A 106 -21.42 -22.12 -3.30
CA ILE A 106 -21.08 -21.84 -1.90
C ILE A 106 -20.45 -20.46 -1.78
N LEU A 107 -21.05 -19.63 -0.93
CA LEU A 107 -20.53 -18.32 -0.52
C LEU A 107 -20.12 -18.35 0.95
N VAL A 108 -19.02 -17.68 1.27
CA VAL A 108 -18.57 -17.45 2.65
C VAL A 108 -18.63 -15.97 2.94
N THR A 109 -19.21 -15.59 4.08
CA THR A 109 -19.28 -14.20 4.55
C THR A 109 -18.63 -14.02 5.91
N GLY A 110 -17.96 -12.89 6.10
CA GLY A 110 -17.46 -12.43 7.40
C GLY A 110 -17.98 -11.02 7.71
N ALA A 111 -18.37 -10.79 8.96
CA ALA A 111 -19.07 -9.58 9.34
C ALA A 111 -18.60 -8.95 10.67
N ALA A 112 -19.12 -7.77 10.96
CA ALA A 112 -18.88 -7.01 12.18
C ALA A 112 -19.45 -7.68 13.44
N ASP A 113 -20.35 -8.66 13.29
CA ASP A 113 -20.95 -9.41 14.40
C ASP A 113 -20.03 -10.53 14.96
N THR A 114 -18.75 -10.49 14.57
CA THR A 114 -17.68 -11.44 14.93
C THR A 114 -17.86 -12.85 14.37
N LYS A 115 -18.80 -13.06 13.44
CA LYS A 115 -19.10 -14.39 12.90
C LYS A 115 -18.63 -14.56 11.46
N VAL A 116 -18.43 -15.83 11.11
CA VAL A 116 -18.25 -16.29 9.73
C VAL A 116 -19.41 -17.21 9.37
N HIS A 117 -20.03 -17.01 8.22
CA HIS A 117 -21.14 -17.83 7.74
C HIS A 117 -20.81 -18.45 6.38
N VAL A 118 -21.33 -19.65 6.16
CA VAL A 118 -21.22 -20.37 4.88
C VAL A 118 -22.63 -20.62 4.39
N HIS A 119 -22.87 -20.23 3.15
CA HIS A 119 -24.19 -20.20 2.52
C HIS A 119 -24.21 -21.10 1.32
N ASP A 120 -25.33 -21.77 1.13
CA ASP A 120 -25.67 -22.46 -0.10
C ASP A 120 -26.68 -21.62 -0.88
N ILE A 121 -26.23 -20.99 -1.97
CA ILE A 121 -27.06 -20.07 -2.73
C ILE A 121 -28.17 -20.78 -3.52
N SER A 122 -28.05 -22.10 -3.74
CA SER A 122 -29.04 -22.86 -4.50
C SER A 122 -30.34 -23.03 -3.70
N VAL A 123 -30.22 -23.18 -2.38
CA VAL A 123 -31.35 -23.27 -1.44
C VAL A 123 -31.59 -21.97 -0.67
N LYS A 124 -30.66 -21.02 -0.74
CA LYS A 124 -30.66 -19.73 -0.03
C LYS A 124 -30.65 -19.90 1.49
N GLU A 125 -29.82 -20.82 1.97
CA GLU A 125 -29.69 -21.12 3.40
C GLU A 125 -28.25 -20.99 3.89
N THR A 126 -28.12 -20.53 5.13
CA THR A 126 -26.86 -20.57 5.88
C THR A 126 -26.64 -21.98 6.43
N ILE A 127 -25.65 -22.70 5.89
CA ILE A 127 -25.38 -24.10 6.23
C ILE A 127 -24.38 -24.24 7.40
N HIS A 128 -23.47 -23.27 7.57
CA HIS A 128 -22.56 -23.21 8.71
C HIS A 128 -22.49 -21.80 9.29
N MET A 129 -22.39 -21.72 10.61
CA MET A 129 -22.15 -20.50 11.37
C MET A 129 -21.03 -20.77 12.37
N PHE A 130 -19.95 -19.99 12.27
CA PHE A 130 -18.82 -20.02 13.18
C PHE A 130 -18.78 -18.72 13.98
N SER A 131 -18.57 -18.84 15.29
CA SER A 131 -18.57 -17.72 16.24
C SER A 131 -17.33 -17.74 17.14
N ASP A 132 -16.20 -18.19 16.60
CA ASP A 132 -14.95 -18.36 17.37
C ASP A 132 -14.12 -17.07 17.46
N HIS A 133 -14.37 -16.08 16.59
CA HIS A 133 -13.74 -14.76 16.67
C HIS A 133 -14.38 -13.90 17.76
N THR A 134 -13.58 -13.09 18.42
CA THR A 134 -14.03 -12.20 19.53
C THR A 134 -14.15 -10.73 19.11
N ASN A 135 -13.86 -10.42 17.85
CA ASN A 135 -13.99 -9.08 17.29
C ASN A 135 -14.37 -9.16 15.80
N ARG A 136 -14.58 -8.02 15.14
CA ARG A 136 -15.11 -7.93 13.77
C ARG A 136 -14.27 -8.72 12.77
N VAL A 137 -14.91 -9.55 11.95
CA VAL A 137 -14.24 -10.29 10.87
C VAL A 137 -14.13 -9.38 9.65
N LYS A 138 -12.90 -9.07 9.25
CA LYS A 138 -12.64 -8.08 8.21
C LYS A 138 -12.44 -8.67 6.82
N ARG A 139 -11.85 -9.86 6.72
CA ARG A 139 -11.54 -10.46 5.43
C ARG A 139 -11.60 -11.98 5.46
N ILE A 140 -12.11 -12.56 4.38
CA ILE A 140 -12.05 -13.99 4.06
C ILE A 140 -11.10 -14.18 2.88
N ALA A 141 -10.31 -15.25 2.90
CA ALA A 141 -9.59 -15.71 1.73
C ALA A 141 -9.88 -17.19 1.45
N THR A 142 -9.97 -17.50 0.17
CA THR A 142 -10.08 -18.86 -0.36
C THR A 142 -8.88 -19.11 -1.29
N ALA A 143 -8.63 -20.38 -1.60
CA ALA A 143 -7.55 -20.76 -2.50
C ALA A 143 -8.00 -21.92 -3.40
N PRO A 144 -7.74 -21.87 -4.72
CA PRO A 144 -8.20 -22.90 -5.66
C PRO A 144 -7.72 -24.31 -5.29
N MET A 145 -6.48 -24.49 -4.80
CA MET A 145 -5.97 -25.82 -4.43
C MET A 145 -6.58 -26.36 -3.12
N TRP A 146 -7.39 -25.57 -2.42
CA TRP A 146 -7.98 -25.90 -1.12
C TRP A 146 -9.50 -25.76 -1.17
N PRO A 147 -10.22 -26.62 -1.91
CA PRO A 147 -11.65 -26.44 -2.22
C PRO A 147 -12.59 -26.48 -1.02
N ASN A 148 -12.16 -27.05 0.11
CA ASN A 148 -12.98 -27.15 1.32
C ASN A 148 -12.39 -26.33 2.48
N THR A 149 -11.33 -25.56 2.24
CA THR A 149 -10.64 -24.81 3.28
C THR A 149 -10.61 -23.33 2.94
N PHE A 150 -10.85 -22.50 3.94
CA PHE A 150 -10.74 -21.06 3.81
C PHE A 150 -10.19 -20.46 5.11
N TRP A 151 -9.84 -19.18 5.05
CA TRP A 151 -9.26 -18.45 6.18
C TRP A 151 -10.00 -17.14 6.44
N SER A 152 -10.01 -16.70 7.69
CA SER A 152 -10.54 -15.40 8.10
C SER A 152 -9.51 -14.60 8.88
N ALA A 153 -9.52 -13.27 8.70
CA ALA A 153 -8.82 -12.30 9.55
C ALA A 153 -9.83 -11.46 10.31
N ALA A 154 -9.59 -11.25 11.60
CA ALA A 154 -10.42 -10.41 12.44
C ALA A 154 -9.61 -9.46 13.33
N GLU A 155 -10.32 -8.44 13.83
CA GLU A 155 -9.75 -7.44 14.73
C GLU A 155 -9.44 -7.97 16.14
N ASP A 156 -9.60 -9.27 16.38
CA ASP A 156 -9.08 -9.93 17.58
C ASP A 156 -7.60 -10.31 17.44
N GLY A 157 -7.00 -9.96 16.29
CA GLY A 157 -5.60 -10.25 15.98
C GLY A 157 -5.39 -11.68 15.49
N VAL A 158 -6.44 -12.45 15.24
CA VAL A 158 -6.32 -13.88 14.91
C VAL A 158 -6.63 -14.13 13.44
N ILE A 159 -5.85 -15.03 12.82
CA ILE A 159 -6.16 -15.67 11.55
C ILE A 159 -6.62 -17.09 11.84
N ARG A 160 -7.84 -17.43 11.41
CA ARG A 160 -8.45 -18.74 11.61
C ARG A 160 -8.54 -19.52 10.30
N GLN A 161 -8.42 -20.83 10.39
CA GLN A 161 -8.63 -21.77 9.30
C GLN A 161 -9.90 -22.60 9.55
N TYR A 162 -10.65 -22.84 8.49
CA TYR A 162 -11.90 -23.60 8.51
C TYR A 162 -11.78 -24.72 7.48
N ASP A 163 -12.12 -25.96 7.85
CA ASP A 163 -12.23 -27.08 6.92
C ASP A 163 -13.65 -27.63 6.95
N LEU A 164 -14.38 -27.46 5.84
CA LEU A 164 -15.78 -27.86 5.73
C LEU A 164 -15.99 -29.38 5.70
N ARG A 165 -14.92 -30.17 5.62
CA ARG A 165 -14.99 -31.63 5.72
C ARG A 165 -15.03 -32.09 7.17
N GLU A 166 -14.59 -31.25 8.10
CA GLU A 166 -14.65 -31.56 9.52
C GLU A 166 -16.06 -31.34 10.07
N SER A 167 -16.52 -32.26 10.92
CA SER A 167 -17.86 -32.17 11.51
C SER A 167 -17.96 -31.13 12.62
N SER A 168 -16.82 -30.62 13.14
CA SER A 168 -16.82 -29.58 14.16
C SER A 168 -17.24 -28.24 13.56
N LYS A 169 -18.24 -27.58 14.16
CA LYS A 169 -18.60 -26.19 13.87
C LYS A 169 -17.61 -25.20 14.51
N CYS A 170 -16.34 -25.56 14.55
CA CYS A 170 -15.27 -24.79 15.17
C CYS A 170 -14.13 -24.64 14.16
N SER A 171 -13.44 -23.53 14.26
CA SER A 171 -12.24 -23.22 13.48
C SER A 171 -10.97 -23.40 14.30
N ASP A 172 -9.87 -23.68 13.62
CA ASP A 172 -8.56 -23.72 14.23
C ASP A 172 -7.86 -22.36 14.08
N VAL A 173 -7.04 -22.01 15.07
CA VAL A 173 -6.16 -20.85 15.00
C VAL A 173 -4.94 -21.23 14.17
N LEU A 174 -4.76 -20.54 13.04
CA LEU A 174 -3.56 -20.66 12.21
C LEU A 174 -2.47 -19.69 12.72
N ILE A 175 -2.82 -18.43 12.92
CA ILE A 175 -1.89 -17.38 13.38
C ILE A 175 -2.57 -16.52 14.45
N ASP A 176 -1.93 -16.30 15.60
CA ASP A 176 -2.39 -15.37 16.63
C ASP A 176 -1.41 -14.19 16.77
N LEU A 177 -1.72 -13.06 16.12
CA LEU A 177 -0.88 -11.85 16.16
C LEU A 177 -0.69 -11.31 17.57
N THR A 178 -1.63 -11.55 18.48
CA THR A 178 -1.59 -10.97 19.83
C THR A 178 -0.42 -11.49 20.66
N GLU A 179 0.06 -12.70 20.37
CA GLU A 179 1.17 -13.32 21.09
C GLU A 179 2.53 -12.67 20.78
N TYR A 180 2.66 -11.97 19.66
CA TYR A 180 3.95 -11.41 19.20
C TYR A 180 3.92 -9.93 18.80
N CYS A 181 2.76 -9.37 18.46
CA CYS A 181 2.60 -7.93 18.19
C CYS A 181 1.94 -7.18 19.35
N GLY A 182 1.55 -7.87 20.42
CA GLY A 182 0.86 -7.31 21.57
C GLY A 182 -0.66 -7.32 21.43
N GLN A 183 -1.37 -7.09 22.55
CA GLN A 183 -2.81 -7.30 22.65
C GLN A 183 -3.69 -6.34 21.83
N LEU A 184 -3.11 -5.24 21.33
CA LEU A 184 -3.84 -4.22 20.56
C LEU A 184 -3.72 -4.42 19.04
N VAL A 185 -3.09 -5.51 18.59
CA VAL A 185 -2.97 -5.80 17.16
C VAL A 185 -4.29 -6.30 16.60
N GLU A 186 -4.64 -5.82 15.42
CA GLU A 186 -5.88 -6.17 14.72
C GLU A 186 -5.50 -6.72 13.34
N ALA A 187 -5.99 -7.91 12.98
CA ALA A 187 -5.83 -8.42 11.62
C ALA A 187 -6.91 -7.79 10.73
N LYS A 188 -6.49 -7.13 9.66
CA LYS A 188 -7.37 -6.30 8.83
C LYS A 188 -7.62 -6.92 7.47
N CYS A 189 -6.63 -7.57 6.90
CA CYS A 189 -6.79 -8.27 5.63
C CYS A 189 -5.84 -9.47 5.51
N LEU A 190 -6.19 -10.39 4.62
CA LEU A 190 -5.33 -11.48 4.20
C LEU A 190 -5.53 -11.79 2.71
N ALA A 191 -4.53 -12.40 2.09
CA ALA A 191 -4.62 -12.97 0.76
C ALA A 191 -3.75 -14.22 0.67
N VAL A 192 -4.19 -15.21 -0.12
CA VAL A 192 -3.40 -16.40 -0.45
C VAL A 192 -2.74 -16.17 -1.80
N ASN A 193 -1.47 -16.53 -1.93
CA ASN A 193 -0.76 -16.41 -3.20
C ASN A 193 -1.41 -17.34 -4.24
N PRO A 194 -1.86 -16.81 -5.40
CA PRO A 194 -2.65 -17.58 -6.37
C PRO A 194 -1.84 -18.65 -7.11
N ARG A 195 -0.50 -18.55 -7.10
CA ARG A 195 0.40 -19.51 -7.77
C ARG A 195 0.97 -20.54 -6.82
N ASP A 196 1.33 -20.11 -5.61
CA ASP A 196 1.79 -20.99 -4.54
C ASP A 196 0.91 -20.79 -3.31
N ASN A 197 -0.15 -21.59 -3.20
CA ASN A 197 -1.15 -21.46 -2.14
C ASN A 197 -0.59 -21.75 -0.72
N ASN A 198 0.71 -22.04 -0.57
CA ASN A 198 1.39 -22.15 0.72
C ASN A 198 1.79 -20.79 1.32
N TYR A 199 1.77 -19.72 0.52
CA TYR A 199 2.09 -18.38 1.01
C TYR A 199 0.83 -17.57 1.31
N LEU A 200 0.77 -17.05 2.54
CA LEU A 200 -0.33 -16.24 3.05
C LEU A 200 0.19 -14.85 3.42
N ALA A 201 -0.29 -13.81 2.73
CA ALA A 201 -0.05 -12.42 3.13
C ALA A 201 -1.08 -11.99 4.18
N VAL A 202 -0.63 -11.29 5.22
CA VAL A 202 -1.46 -10.77 6.31
C VAL A 202 -1.13 -9.29 6.54
N GLY A 203 -2.16 -8.47 6.45
CA GLY A 203 -2.15 -7.05 6.82
C GLY A 203 -2.79 -6.85 8.19
N ALA A 204 -2.17 -5.99 9.00
CA ALA A 204 -2.64 -5.63 10.33
C ALA A 204 -2.53 -4.11 10.54
N ASN A 205 -2.96 -3.63 11.70
CA ASN A 205 -2.55 -2.30 12.15
C ASN A 205 -1.02 -2.24 12.38
N GLY A 206 -0.44 -1.08 12.09
CA GLY A 206 0.99 -0.84 12.05
C GLY A 206 1.56 -0.81 10.62
N PRO A 207 2.88 -0.53 10.48
CA PRO A 207 3.51 -0.27 9.18
C PRO A 207 3.90 -1.56 8.43
N PHE A 208 3.84 -2.73 9.09
CA PHE A 208 4.36 -3.97 8.55
C PHE A 208 3.28 -4.81 7.88
N VAL A 209 3.63 -5.38 6.74
CA VAL A 209 2.89 -6.43 6.06
C VAL A 209 3.67 -7.72 6.20
N ARG A 210 2.96 -8.83 6.45
CA ARG A 210 3.57 -10.12 6.79
C ARG A 210 3.27 -11.12 5.68
N LEU A 211 4.26 -11.92 5.31
CA LEU A 211 4.12 -13.03 4.37
C LEU A 211 4.55 -14.31 5.08
N TYR A 212 3.61 -15.21 5.30
CA TYR A 212 3.81 -16.46 6.01
C TYR A 212 3.88 -17.64 5.05
N ASP A 213 4.79 -18.58 5.31
CA ASP A 213 4.74 -19.93 4.75
C ASP A 213 3.91 -20.81 5.68
N ILE A 214 2.67 -21.09 5.30
CA ILE A 214 1.71 -21.77 6.19
C ILE A 214 2.09 -23.23 6.44
N ARG A 215 2.94 -23.84 5.61
CA ARG A 215 3.43 -25.22 5.83
C ARG A 215 4.33 -25.32 7.07
N MET A 216 4.91 -24.18 7.48
CA MET A 216 5.77 -24.11 8.64
C MET A 216 4.98 -23.81 9.93
N ILE A 217 3.67 -23.59 9.84
CA ILE A 217 2.83 -23.15 10.96
C ILE A 217 1.88 -24.28 11.34
N HIS A 218 1.77 -24.57 12.63
CA HIS A 218 0.88 -25.61 13.13
C HIS A 218 -0.42 -24.99 13.64
N ASN A 219 -1.54 -25.53 13.17
CA ASN A 219 -2.86 -25.17 13.67
C ASN A 219 -3.03 -25.62 15.12
N HIS A 220 -3.72 -24.82 15.92
CA HIS A 220 -4.08 -25.20 17.28
C HIS A 220 -5.47 -24.67 17.67
N ARG A 221 -6.08 -25.31 18.66
CA ARG A 221 -7.36 -24.88 19.23
C ARG A 221 -7.11 -24.03 20.46
N LYS A 222 -7.58 -22.79 20.46
CA LYS A 222 -7.50 -21.90 21.62
C LYS A 222 -8.55 -22.33 22.65
N SER A 223 -8.11 -22.93 23.76
CA SER A 223 -9.01 -23.30 24.87
C SER A 223 -9.50 -22.03 25.58
N LEU A 224 -10.81 -21.91 25.78
CA LEU A 224 -11.48 -20.79 26.46
C LEU A 224 -11.16 -20.70 27.98
N SER A 225 -10.27 -21.55 28.51
CA SER A 225 -10.08 -21.76 29.96
C SER A 225 -8.70 -21.36 30.52
N GLN A 226 -8.06 -20.29 30.04
CA GLN A 226 -6.88 -19.73 30.72
C GLN A 226 -7.17 -18.32 31.23
N SER A 227 -7.83 -18.28 32.39
CA SER A 227 -7.73 -17.17 33.34
C SER A 227 -6.27 -16.93 33.72
N ALA A 228 -5.91 -15.64 33.86
CA ALA A 228 -4.60 -15.17 34.29
C ALA A 228 -4.04 -15.99 35.47
N GLY A 229 -3.11 -16.90 35.18
CA GLY A 229 -2.51 -17.82 36.14
C GLY A 229 -1.01 -17.90 35.91
N VAL A 230 -0.27 -17.68 37.00
CA VAL A 230 1.19 -17.64 37.16
C VAL A 230 1.96 -18.50 36.15
N HIS A 231 2.74 -17.82 35.31
CA HIS A 231 3.62 -18.42 34.30
C HIS A 231 4.69 -19.31 34.95
N THR A 232 4.58 -20.63 34.78
CA THR A 232 5.70 -21.55 35.00
C THR A 232 6.49 -21.66 33.69
N PHE A 233 7.75 -21.22 33.74
CA PHE A 233 8.71 -21.30 32.64
C PHE A 233 9.04 -22.77 32.34
N CYS A 234 8.38 -23.41 31.38
CA CYS A 234 8.88 -24.56 30.61
C CYS A 234 7.92 -24.81 29.43
N ASP A 235 8.45 -24.90 28.21
CA ASP A 235 7.79 -25.35 26.97
C ASP A 235 6.63 -24.53 26.36
N LYS A 236 6.85 -23.24 26.08
CA LYS A 236 6.17 -22.62 24.93
C LYS A 236 7.00 -22.89 23.67
N GLN A 237 6.63 -23.89 22.87
CA GLN A 237 7.04 -23.94 21.47
C GLN A 237 6.76 -22.56 20.86
N LYS A 238 7.74 -21.94 20.19
CA LYS A 238 7.49 -20.70 19.44
C LYS A 238 6.30 -20.95 18.50
N PRO A 239 5.18 -20.22 18.61
CA PRO A 239 3.96 -20.50 17.83
C PRO A 239 4.20 -20.38 16.32
N ILE A 240 5.11 -19.48 15.94
CA ILE A 240 5.58 -19.31 14.57
C ILE A 240 7.09 -19.61 14.57
N PRO A 241 7.53 -20.64 13.84
CA PRO A 241 8.96 -20.95 13.73
C PRO A 241 9.76 -19.82 13.09
N ASP A 242 11.04 -19.68 13.49
CA ASP A 242 11.94 -18.72 12.88
C ASP A 242 12.06 -19.00 11.36
N GLY A 243 11.86 -17.97 10.54
CA GLY A 243 11.86 -18.09 9.07
C GLY A 243 10.50 -18.41 8.44
N ALA A 244 9.47 -18.74 9.22
CA ALA A 244 8.11 -18.94 8.70
C ALA A 244 7.43 -17.63 8.25
N GLY A 245 7.90 -16.48 8.74
CA GLY A 245 7.39 -15.15 8.38
C GLY A 245 8.45 -14.26 7.74
N GLN A 246 8.06 -13.56 6.68
CA GLN A 246 8.80 -12.46 6.08
C GLN A 246 8.02 -11.16 6.26
N TYR A 247 8.73 -10.04 6.38
CA TYR A 247 8.13 -8.74 6.70
C TYR A 247 8.47 -7.73 5.62
N TYR A 248 7.50 -6.87 5.32
CA TYR A 248 7.60 -5.83 4.31
C TYR A 248 7.16 -4.51 4.94
N VAL A 249 7.93 -3.45 4.70
CA VAL A 249 7.66 -2.11 5.24
C VAL A 249 8.24 -1.07 4.31
N ALA A 250 7.49 -0.01 4.05
CA ALA A 250 8.02 1.11 3.30
C ALA A 250 9.03 1.89 4.16
N GLY A 251 10.26 2.05 3.68
CA GLY A 251 11.38 2.49 4.51
C GLY A 251 11.28 3.90 5.08
N HIS A 252 10.39 4.75 4.54
CA HIS A 252 10.14 6.10 5.03
C HIS A 252 9.02 6.18 6.07
N LEU A 253 8.29 5.08 6.31
CA LEU A 253 7.22 5.09 7.30
C LEU A 253 7.81 5.33 8.69
N PRO A 254 7.15 6.16 9.52
CA PRO A 254 7.71 6.67 10.75
C PRO A 254 8.24 5.56 11.66
N VAL A 255 9.33 5.82 12.37
CA VAL A 255 9.98 4.80 13.21
C VAL A 255 9.57 4.97 14.68
N LYS A 256 9.07 6.14 15.09
CA LYS A 256 8.71 6.43 16.47
C LYS A 256 7.20 6.59 16.63
N LEU A 257 6.63 5.95 17.66
CA LEU A 257 5.22 6.12 18.09
C LEU A 257 4.75 7.60 18.14
N PRO A 258 5.51 8.55 18.70
CA PRO A 258 5.18 9.97 18.61
C PRO A 258 5.08 10.51 17.19
N ASP A 259 5.85 10.01 16.22
CA ASP A 259 5.75 10.44 14.82
C ASP A 259 4.45 9.94 14.17
N TYR A 260 3.94 8.78 14.59
CA TYR A 260 2.60 8.31 14.22
C TYR A 260 1.51 9.22 14.81
N ASN A 261 1.62 9.52 16.11
CA ASN A 261 0.66 10.35 16.83
C ASN A 261 0.69 11.81 16.37
N ASN A 262 1.87 12.36 16.05
CA ASN A 262 2.04 13.72 15.55
C ASN A 262 1.42 13.91 14.17
N ARG A 263 1.37 12.85 13.37
CA ARG A 263 0.65 12.87 12.09
C ARG A 263 -0.86 12.70 12.26
N LEU A 264 -1.35 12.38 13.47
CA LEU A 264 -2.75 12.05 13.73
C LEU A 264 -3.28 10.94 12.81
N ARG A 265 -2.37 10.05 12.34
CA ARG A 265 -2.63 9.01 11.36
C ARG A 265 -2.39 7.63 11.95
N VAL A 266 -3.37 6.76 11.80
CA VAL A 266 -3.23 5.33 12.08
C VAL A 266 -2.73 4.63 10.83
N LEU A 267 -1.55 4.00 10.89
CA LEU A 267 -1.09 3.14 9.81
C LEU A 267 -1.75 1.78 9.91
N VAL A 268 -2.29 1.32 8.79
CA VAL A 268 -2.97 0.03 8.73
C VAL A 268 -2.90 -0.54 7.32
N ALA A 269 -2.54 -1.81 7.18
CA ALA A 269 -2.70 -2.48 5.89
C ALA A 269 -4.18 -2.82 5.68
N THR A 270 -4.92 -1.92 5.02
CA THR A 270 -6.37 -2.08 4.74
C THR A 270 -6.65 -3.16 3.71
N TYR A 271 -5.71 -3.39 2.78
CA TYR A 271 -5.86 -4.40 1.75
C TYR A 271 -4.52 -4.96 1.30
N VAL A 272 -4.47 -6.26 1.02
CA VAL A 272 -3.34 -6.95 0.41
C VAL A 272 -3.82 -7.85 -0.72
N THR A 273 -3.08 -7.89 -1.82
CA THR A 273 -3.37 -8.81 -2.94
C THR A 273 -2.11 -9.13 -3.72
N PHE A 274 -2.04 -10.35 -4.24
CA PHE A 274 -0.90 -10.80 -5.05
C PHE A 274 -1.10 -10.47 -6.51
N SER A 275 0.00 -10.28 -7.24
CA SER A 275 -0.04 -10.27 -8.70
C SER A 275 -0.55 -11.62 -9.24
N PRO A 276 -1.11 -11.68 -10.46
CA PRO A 276 -1.61 -12.93 -11.06
C PRO A 276 -0.54 -14.03 -11.21
N ASP A 277 0.74 -13.66 -11.21
CA ASP A 277 1.89 -14.58 -11.22
C ASP A 277 2.48 -14.83 -9.82
N GLY A 278 1.92 -14.24 -8.77
CA GLY A 278 2.32 -14.45 -7.38
C GLY A 278 3.70 -13.93 -7.00
N THR A 279 4.35 -13.13 -7.87
CA THR A 279 5.71 -12.63 -7.65
C THR A 279 5.77 -11.24 -7.02
N GLU A 280 4.65 -10.52 -7.00
CA GLU A 280 4.52 -9.19 -6.42
C GLU A 280 3.35 -9.14 -5.44
N LEU A 281 3.45 -8.29 -4.41
CA LEU A 281 2.42 -8.07 -3.41
C LEU A 281 2.03 -6.58 -3.42
N LEU A 282 0.78 -6.30 -3.74
CA LEU A 282 0.19 -4.97 -3.68
C LEU A 282 -0.48 -4.76 -2.32
N VAL A 283 -0.23 -3.61 -1.71
CA VAL A 283 -0.71 -3.26 -0.37
C VAL A 283 -1.29 -1.85 -0.39
N ASN A 284 -2.54 -1.71 0.05
CA ASN A 284 -3.14 -0.41 0.34
C ASN A 284 -2.97 -0.08 1.82
N MET A 285 -2.07 0.87 2.13
CA MET A 285 -1.79 1.29 3.50
C MET A 285 -2.67 2.49 3.88
N GLY A 286 -3.58 2.32 4.83
CA GLY A 286 -4.32 3.39 5.47
C GLY A 286 -3.37 4.36 6.19
N GLY A 287 -3.72 5.65 6.14
CA GLY A 287 -2.86 6.78 6.50
C GLY A 287 -1.78 7.11 5.47
N GLU A 288 -1.64 6.30 4.42
CA GLU A 288 -0.48 6.27 3.54
C GLU A 288 -0.87 5.88 2.09
N GLN A 289 0.16 5.62 1.27
CA GLN A 289 0.03 5.34 -0.16
C GLN A 289 -0.23 3.86 -0.48
N VAL A 290 -0.48 3.55 -1.75
CA VAL A 290 -0.45 2.16 -2.24
C VAL A 290 0.99 1.76 -2.54
N TYR A 291 1.41 0.60 -2.05
CA TYR A 291 2.75 0.06 -2.21
C TYR A 291 2.74 -1.26 -2.98
N LEU A 292 3.70 -1.43 -3.88
CA LEU A 292 3.98 -2.71 -4.54
C LEU A 292 5.32 -3.24 -4.05
N PHE A 293 5.32 -4.42 -3.44
CA PHE A 293 6.50 -5.13 -3.01
C PHE A 293 6.87 -6.23 -4.01
N ASP A 294 8.16 -6.37 -4.30
CA ASP A 294 8.68 -7.48 -5.13
C ASP A 294 9.07 -8.64 -4.21
N LEU A 295 8.44 -9.80 -4.42
CA LEU A 295 8.69 -11.00 -3.62
C LEU A 295 9.86 -11.84 -4.17
N THR A 296 10.34 -11.52 -5.38
CA THR A 296 11.44 -12.23 -6.04
C THR A 296 12.75 -11.47 -5.86
N PHE A 297 12.78 -10.19 -6.23
CA PHE A 297 13.94 -9.31 -6.16
C PHE A 297 13.82 -8.35 -4.99
N LYS A 298 13.92 -8.93 -3.79
CA LYS A 298 13.71 -8.21 -2.54
C LYS A 298 14.84 -7.20 -2.30
N GLN A 299 14.46 -5.97 -1.96
CA GLN A 299 15.39 -4.92 -1.55
C GLN A 299 15.15 -4.62 -0.07
N ARG A 300 16.21 -4.41 0.70
CA ARG A 300 16.05 -3.96 2.09
C ARG A 300 15.70 -2.48 2.13
N PRO A 301 14.88 -2.03 3.10
CA PRO A 301 14.70 -0.61 3.35
C PRO A 301 16.06 0.04 3.57
N TYR A 302 16.23 1.23 3.00
CA TYR A 302 17.33 2.10 3.38
C TYR A 302 17.10 2.60 4.81
N THR A 303 17.42 1.76 5.78
CA THR A 303 17.40 2.08 7.21
C THR A 303 18.76 2.60 7.63
N PHE A 304 18.85 3.90 7.86
CA PHE A 304 20.00 4.54 8.49
C PHE A 304 19.75 4.51 10.00
N LEU A 305 19.89 3.32 10.59
CA LEU A 305 19.81 3.17 12.03
C LEU A 305 21.19 3.49 12.60
N LEU A 306 21.23 4.42 13.56
CA LEU A 306 22.42 4.82 14.30
C LEU A 306 23.25 3.58 14.70
N PRO A 307 24.57 3.55 14.47
CA PRO A 307 25.40 2.49 15.02
C PRO A 307 25.36 2.53 16.56
N LYS A 308 25.05 1.40 17.21
CA LYS A 308 25.40 1.19 18.62
C LYS A 308 26.93 1.31 18.71
N LYS A 309 27.45 2.36 19.35
CA LYS A 309 28.87 2.43 19.73
C LYS A 309 29.18 1.20 20.59
N CYS A 310 29.91 0.22 20.07
CA CYS A 310 30.51 -0.80 20.90
C CYS A 310 31.51 -0.11 21.83
N HIS A 311 31.27 -0.17 23.14
CA HIS A 311 32.27 0.19 24.13
C HIS A 311 33.45 -0.76 23.98
N SER A 312 34.59 -0.25 23.48
CA SER A 312 35.87 -0.91 23.64
C SER A 312 36.27 -0.77 25.11
N SER A 313 35.82 -1.70 25.96
CA SER A 313 36.45 -1.93 27.26
C SER A 313 37.78 -2.62 27.00
N SER A 314 38.85 -1.84 27.07
CA SER A 314 40.21 -2.32 27.23
C SER A 314 40.33 -3.11 28.52
N GLU A 315 40.26 -4.45 28.43
CA GLU A 315 40.83 -5.36 29.41
C GLU A 315 41.76 -6.34 28.71
N VAL A 316 43.04 -6.19 29.02
CA VAL A 316 44.09 -7.13 28.68
C VAL A 316 44.03 -8.27 29.71
N GLN A 317 43.79 -9.51 29.29
CA GLN A 317 44.52 -10.70 29.76
C GLN A 317 44.07 -12.02 29.07
N ASN A 318 45.04 -12.62 28.37
CA ASN A 318 45.35 -14.05 28.22
C ASN A 318 44.27 -15.11 27.91
N GLY A 319 44.26 -15.53 26.63
CA GLY A 319 44.50 -16.92 26.24
C GLY A 319 43.40 -17.98 26.48
N LYS A 320 42.57 -18.24 25.45
CA LYS A 320 42.25 -19.58 24.92
C LYS A 320 41.30 -19.47 23.71
N THR A 321 41.67 -20.14 22.64
CA THR A 321 40.95 -20.25 21.37
C THR A 321 39.64 -21.04 21.50
N THR A 322 38.51 -20.46 21.09
CA THR A 322 37.37 -21.20 20.54
C THR A 322 36.70 -20.38 19.42
N ASN A 323 36.40 -21.05 18.31
CA ASN A 323 35.82 -20.48 17.10
C ASN A 323 34.36 -20.07 17.31
N GLY A 324 34.03 -18.80 17.03
CA GLY A 324 32.66 -18.30 16.98
C GLY A 324 32.59 -17.08 16.07
N VAL A 325 31.88 -17.20 14.95
CA VAL A 325 31.73 -16.18 13.92
C VAL A 325 30.66 -15.17 14.37
N SER A 326 31.06 -13.95 14.70
CA SER A 326 30.15 -12.85 15.06
C SER A 326 29.80 -12.02 13.81
N ASN A 327 28.59 -12.20 13.30
CA ASN A 327 27.99 -11.35 12.25
C ASN A 327 27.33 -10.12 12.89
N GLY A 328 28.11 -9.06 13.12
CA GLY A 328 27.61 -7.70 13.30
C GLY A 328 27.70 -6.95 11.97
N LEU A 329 26.58 -6.41 11.48
CA LEU A 329 26.52 -5.61 10.26
C LEU A 329 27.25 -4.28 10.47
N HIS A 330 28.52 -4.29 10.08
CA HIS A 330 29.30 -3.17 9.60
C HIS A 330 28.45 -2.31 8.63
N LEU A 331 28.46 -0.97 8.77
CA LEU A 331 28.43 -0.12 7.56
C LEU A 331 29.44 -0.76 6.60
N PRO A 332 29.13 -0.93 5.30
CA PRO A 332 30.10 -1.49 4.37
C PRO A 332 31.33 -0.58 4.36
N ALA A 333 32.29 -0.89 5.23
CA ALA A 333 33.58 -0.28 5.28
C ALA A 333 34.21 -0.72 3.97
N SER A 334 34.35 0.24 3.05
CA SER A 334 35.08 0.06 1.81
C SER A 334 34.60 -1.10 0.93
N CYS A 335 33.37 -1.01 0.41
CA CYS A 335 33.08 -1.60 -0.90
C CYS A 335 32.15 -0.74 -1.76
N LEU A 336 32.36 0.58 -1.77
CA LEU A 336 32.40 1.30 -3.05
C LEU A 336 33.73 0.93 -3.76
N LYS A 337 33.96 -0.36 -4.05
CA LYS A 337 34.85 -0.72 -5.17
C LYS A 337 34.05 -0.46 -6.43
N LEU A 338 33.89 0.83 -6.69
CA LEU A 338 33.42 1.39 -7.95
C LEU A 338 34.38 0.87 -9.00
N THR A 339 33.93 -0.09 -9.80
CA THR A 339 34.70 -0.57 -10.93
C THR A 339 34.90 0.62 -11.86
N ASN A 340 36.09 1.21 -11.83
CA ASN A 340 36.57 2.11 -12.87
C ASN A 340 36.70 1.27 -14.14
N ASN A 341 35.64 1.17 -14.93
CA ASN A 341 35.70 1.00 -16.38
C ASN A 341 34.29 0.93 -16.97
N LYS A 342 33.76 2.10 -17.32
CA LYS A 342 33.02 2.33 -18.57
C LYS A 342 33.11 3.82 -18.87
N LYS A 343 33.65 4.17 -20.04
CA LYS A 343 33.61 5.54 -20.58
C LYS A 343 32.16 6.06 -20.51
N PRO A 344 31.91 7.32 -20.12
CA PRO A 344 30.58 7.89 -20.24
C PRO A 344 30.32 8.13 -21.73
N CYS A 345 29.63 7.20 -22.37
CA CYS A 345 29.17 7.36 -23.75
C CYS A 345 27.75 6.87 -23.87
N SER A 346 26.81 7.80 -23.97
CA SER A 346 26.06 8.03 -25.20
C SER A 346 25.09 9.18 -24.93
N GLU A 347 25.06 10.14 -25.86
CA GLU A 347 23.98 11.12 -25.92
C GLU A 347 22.64 10.38 -25.87
N LEU A 348 21.68 10.95 -25.12
CA LEU A 348 20.35 10.37 -25.04
C LEU A 348 19.77 10.26 -26.47
N PRO A 349 19.20 9.11 -26.85
CA PRO A 349 18.46 8.99 -28.11
C PRO A 349 17.49 10.17 -28.29
N PRO A 350 17.28 10.68 -29.53
CA PRO A 350 16.51 11.91 -29.76
C PRO A 350 15.13 11.93 -29.11
N HIS A 351 14.44 10.79 -29.09
CA HIS A 351 13.14 10.65 -28.43
C HIS A 351 13.22 10.81 -26.91
N LEU A 352 14.25 10.25 -26.27
CA LEU A 352 14.47 10.39 -24.83
C LEU A 352 14.93 11.81 -24.46
N GLU A 353 15.69 12.46 -25.33
CA GLU A 353 16.08 13.86 -25.17
C GLU A 353 14.84 14.77 -25.22
N HIS A 354 13.90 14.50 -26.13
CA HIS A 354 12.62 15.21 -26.19
C HIS A 354 11.77 15.04 -24.91
N ILE A 355 11.62 13.80 -24.41
CA ILE A 355 10.91 13.55 -23.13
C ILE A 355 11.59 14.30 -21.98
N LYS A 356 12.92 14.26 -21.92
CA LYS A 356 13.69 14.99 -20.91
C LYS A 356 13.48 16.50 -21.00
N GLN A 357 13.48 17.07 -22.21
CA GLN A 357 13.25 18.50 -22.41
C GLN A 357 11.85 18.90 -21.93
N GLN A 358 10.81 18.15 -22.30
CA GLN A 358 9.45 18.37 -21.79
C GLN A 358 9.38 18.30 -20.25
N ALA A 359 10.08 17.34 -19.65
CA ALA A 359 10.15 17.20 -18.20
C ALA A 359 10.87 18.38 -17.53
N ASN A 360 11.96 18.88 -18.14
CA ASN A 360 12.67 20.08 -17.69
C ASN A 360 11.77 21.33 -17.80
N ASP A 361 11.00 21.46 -18.88
CA ASP A 361 10.09 22.60 -19.10
C ASP A 361 8.93 22.58 -18.10
N ALA A 362 8.38 21.40 -17.79
CA ALA A 362 7.40 21.24 -16.72
C ALA A 362 8.01 21.59 -15.34
N PHE A 363 9.23 21.13 -15.07
CA PHE A 363 9.96 21.48 -13.84
C PHE A 363 10.20 22.99 -13.73
N ALA A 364 10.60 23.66 -14.81
CA ALA A 364 10.82 25.11 -14.84
C ALA A 364 9.52 25.89 -14.58
N ARG A 365 8.38 25.38 -15.06
CA ARG A 365 7.03 25.90 -14.80
C ARG A 365 6.45 25.51 -13.43
N GLN A 366 7.24 24.86 -12.57
CA GLN A 366 6.82 24.40 -11.25
C GLN A 366 5.70 23.34 -11.27
N GLN A 367 5.51 22.66 -12.41
CA GLN A 367 4.56 21.57 -12.57
C GLN A 367 5.21 20.25 -12.12
N TRP A 368 5.42 20.10 -10.81
CA TRP A 368 6.24 19.03 -10.25
C TRP A 368 5.71 17.62 -10.54
N THR A 369 4.39 17.41 -10.40
CA THR A 369 3.75 16.12 -10.70
C THR A 369 3.96 15.73 -12.16
N GLN A 370 3.73 16.65 -13.08
CA GLN A 370 3.93 16.41 -14.51
C GLN A 370 5.41 16.14 -14.84
N ALA A 371 6.34 16.89 -14.23
CA ALA A 371 7.76 16.65 -14.40
C ALA A 371 8.16 15.23 -13.93
N ILE A 372 7.66 14.79 -12.76
CA ILE A 372 7.90 13.44 -12.24
C ILE A 372 7.36 12.39 -13.22
N GLN A 373 6.13 12.57 -13.73
CA GLN A 373 5.52 11.63 -14.66
C GLN A 373 6.33 11.47 -15.97
N LEU A 374 6.82 12.59 -16.51
CA LEU A 374 7.65 12.60 -17.72
C LEU A 374 9.03 11.97 -17.46
N TYR A 375 9.66 12.23 -16.31
CA TYR A 375 10.90 11.56 -15.96
C TYR A 375 10.72 10.05 -15.74
N SER A 376 9.62 9.63 -15.08
CA SER A 376 9.30 8.21 -14.92
C SER A 376 9.11 7.51 -16.26
N LEU A 377 8.40 8.15 -17.20
CA LEU A 377 8.28 7.65 -18.58
C LEU A 377 9.64 7.55 -19.27
N GLY A 378 10.49 8.58 -19.13
CA GLY A 378 11.85 8.57 -19.68
C GLY A 378 12.72 7.46 -19.10
N ILE A 379 12.68 7.23 -17.78
CA ILE A 379 13.43 6.17 -17.08
C ILE A 379 12.99 4.79 -17.58
N HIS A 380 11.67 4.56 -17.68
CA HIS A 380 11.12 3.32 -18.17
C HIS A 380 11.53 3.06 -19.62
N THR A 381 11.39 4.07 -20.50
CA THR A 381 11.75 3.98 -21.91
C THR A 381 13.26 3.77 -22.13
N ALA A 382 14.10 4.31 -21.24
CA ALA A 382 15.55 4.12 -21.27
C ALA A 382 16.04 2.79 -20.65
N GLY A 383 15.13 1.90 -20.22
CA GLY A 383 15.48 0.63 -19.60
C GLY A 383 16.24 0.79 -18.27
N GLN A 384 15.92 1.82 -17.49
CA GLN A 384 16.50 2.08 -16.15
C GLN A 384 18.03 2.26 -16.12
N SER A 385 18.62 2.66 -17.24
CA SER A 385 20.09 2.71 -17.43
C SER A 385 20.69 4.12 -17.35
N ASN A 386 19.86 5.16 -17.24
CA ASN A 386 20.32 6.56 -17.34
C ASN A 386 20.32 7.29 -15.99
N ALA A 387 21.51 7.56 -15.44
CA ALA A 387 21.69 8.23 -14.16
C ALA A 387 21.11 9.66 -14.10
N MET A 388 21.12 10.40 -15.22
CA MET A 388 20.65 11.79 -15.26
C MET A 388 19.15 11.90 -15.01
N LEU A 389 18.36 11.00 -15.61
CA LEU A 389 16.90 11.00 -15.46
C LEU A 389 16.50 10.73 -14.01
N TYR A 390 17.15 9.76 -13.35
CA TYR A 390 16.99 9.54 -11.91
C TYR A 390 17.35 10.78 -11.08
N GLY A 391 18.52 11.38 -11.36
CA GLY A 391 18.94 12.60 -10.67
C GLY A 391 17.94 13.76 -10.84
N ASN A 392 17.36 13.93 -12.02
CA ASN A 392 16.38 14.99 -12.29
C ASN A 392 15.03 14.70 -11.64
N ARG A 393 14.55 13.44 -11.67
CA ARG A 393 13.33 13.03 -10.96
C ARG A 393 13.46 13.21 -9.45
N ALA A 394 14.61 12.89 -8.87
CA ALA A 394 14.90 13.16 -7.46
C ALA A 394 14.74 14.66 -7.12
N ALA A 395 15.19 15.55 -8.00
CA ALA A 395 15.00 16.99 -7.80
C ALA A 395 13.53 17.40 -7.80
N ALA A 396 12.71 16.78 -8.67
CA ALA A 396 11.28 17.03 -8.74
C ALA A 396 10.55 16.54 -7.48
N TYR A 397 10.88 15.36 -6.97
CA TYR A 397 10.37 14.86 -5.68
C TYR A 397 10.70 15.81 -4.51
N MET A 398 11.96 16.26 -4.41
CA MET A 398 12.37 17.22 -3.37
C MET A 398 11.63 18.56 -3.44
N LYS A 399 11.06 18.92 -4.59
CA LYS A 399 10.27 20.13 -4.78
C LYS A 399 8.78 19.91 -4.52
N ARG A 400 8.22 18.77 -4.92
CA ARG A 400 6.82 18.42 -4.70
C ARG A 400 6.51 18.20 -3.21
N LYS A 401 7.42 17.55 -2.47
CA LYS A 401 7.34 17.37 -1.00
C LYS A 401 6.05 16.68 -0.50
N TRP A 402 5.49 15.76 -1.27
CA TRP A 402 4.46 14.88 -0.71
C TRP A 402 5.08 13.92 0.29
N ASP A 403 4.25 13.30 1.13
CA ASP A 403 4.72 12.31 2.11
C ASP A 403 5.56 11.26 1.39
N GLY A 404 6.75 10.96 1.92
CA GLY A 404 7.74 10.02 1.36
C GLY A 404 8.50 10.45 0.09
N ASP A 405 8.24 11.64 -0.48
CA ASP A 405 8.98 12.12 -1.67
C ASP A 405 10.48 12.25 -1.43
N HIS A 406 10.89 12.70 -0.25
CA HIS A 406 12.32 12.77 0.11
C HIS A 406 12.97 11.38 0.12
N TYR A 407 12.22 10.33 0.42
CA TYR A 407 12.71 8.95 0.38
C TYR A 407 12.80 8.42 -1.05
N ASP A 408 11.80 8.68 -1.90
CA ASP A 408 11.92 8.35 -3.33
C ASP A 408 13.05 9.13 -4.01
N ALA A 409 13.26 10.40 -3.64
CA ALA A 409 14.41 11.17 -4.08
C ALA A 409 15.74 10.56 -3.63
N LEU A 410 15.82 10.06 -2.39
CA LEU A 410 16.98 9.35 -1.87
C LEU A 410 17.26 8.07 -2.68
N ARG A 411 16.22 7.25 -2.93
CA ARG A 411 16.31 6.03 -3.75
C ARG A 411 16.79 6.33 -5.16
N ASP A 412 16.24 7.37 -5.80
CA ASP A 412 16.67 7.83 -7.12
C ASP A 412 18.12 8.33 -7.12
N CYS A 413 18.57 9.03 -6.08
CA CYS A 413 19.97 9.46 -5.95
C CYS A 413 20.90 8.24 -5.83
N LEU A 414 20.56 7.26 -5.01
CA LEU A 414 21.35 6.03 -4.86
C LEU A 414 21.39 5.24 -6.17
N LYS A 415 20.27 5.14 -6.89
CA LYS A 415 20.23 4.50 -8.20
C LYS A 415 21.08 5.26 -9.21
N ALA A 416 20.99 6.59 -9.26
CA ALA A 416 21.83 7.43 -10.12
C ALA A 416 23.33 7.23 -9.83
N LEU A 417 23.73 7.15 -8.56
CA LEU A 417 25.11 6.91 -8.14
C LEU A 417 25.61 5.50 -8.47
N SER A 418 24.73 4.50 -8.41
CA SER A 418 25.06 3.13 -8.84
C SER A 418 25.36 3.03 -10.34
N LEU A 419 24.73 3.91 -11.14
CA LEU A 419 24.90 3.98 -12.59
C LEU A 419 26.06 4.91 -13.00
N ASN A 420 26.20 6.05 -12.32
CA ASN A 420 27.28 7.02 -12.50
C ASN A 420 27.79 7.50 -11.14
N PRO A 421 28.89 6.94 -10.63
CA PRO A 421 29.47 7.30 -9.33
C PRO A 421 29.97 8.74 -9.24
N ALA A 422 30.28 9.37 -10.38
CA ALA A 422 30.74 10.76 -10.46
C ALA A 422 29.58 11.76 -10.63
N HIS A 423 28.33 11.32 -10.48
CA HIS A 423 27.16 12.18 -10.67
C HIS A 423 27.03 13.24 -9.55
N LEU A 424 27.65 14.40 -9.77
CA LEU A 424 27.78 15.52 -8.82
C LEU A 424 26.46 15.91 -8.13
N LYS A 425 25.38 16.11 -8.90
CA LYS A 425 24.09 16.53 -8.32
C LYS A 425 23.43 15.45 -7.45
N ALA A 426 23.74 14.17 -7.68
CA ALA A 426 23.13 13.06 -6.93
C ALA A 426 23.77 12.93 -5.56
N HIS A 427 25.09 13.09 -5.44
CA HIS A 427 25.79 13.15 -4.16
C HIS A 427 25.25 14.27 -3.25
N PHE A 428 25.15 15.50 -3.78
CA PHE A 428 24.64 16.62 -3.01
C PHE A 428 23.18 16.42 -2.57
N ARG A 429 22.32 15.94 -3.48
CA ARG A 429 20.91 15.65 -3.18
C ARG A 429 20.75 14.51 -2.17
N LEU A 430 21.62 13.51 -2.19
CA LEU A 430 21.63 12.42 -1.21
C LEU A 430 21.78 12.96 0.22
N ALA A 431 22.81 13.79 0.46
CA ALA A 431 23.02 14.42 1.77
C ALA A 431 21.82 15.26 2.21
N ARG A 432 21.23 16.03 1.28
CA ARG A 432 20.03 16.83 1.55
C ARG A 432 18.81 15.97 1.88
N CYS A 433 18.57 14.87 1.16
CA CYS A 433 17.45 13.97 1.44
C CYS A 433 17.59 13.32 2.81
N LEU A 434 18.80 12.87 3.19
CA LEU A 434 19.07 12.33 4.53
C LEU A 434 18.76 13.35 5.63
N PHE A 435 19.16 14.60 5.44
CA PHE A 435 18.87 15.69 6.38
C PHE A 435 17.36 15.92 6.55
N GLU A 436 16.60 15.99 5.44
CA GLU A 436 15.14 16.16 5.47
C GLU A 436 14.44 14.97 6.14
N LEU A 437 14.94 13.75 5.91
CA LEU A 437 14.50 12.52 6.57
C LEU A 437 14.97 12.38 8.03
N LYS A 438 15.65 13.40 8.57
CA LYS A 438 16.14 13.47 9.97
C LYS A 438 17.27 12.48 10.32
N TYR A 439 17.95 11.94 9.31
CA TYR A 439 19.20 11.17 9.45
C TYR A 439 20.40 12.12 9.43
N VAL A 440 20.50 12.93 10.49
CA VAL A 440 21.42 14.09 10.53
C VAL A 440 22.90 13.67 10.53
N ALA A 441 23.26 12.57 11.22
CA ALA A 441 24.64 12.11 11.28
C ALA A 441 25.11 11.60 9.90
N GLU A 442 24.26 10.79 9.25
CA GLU A 442 24.51 10.23 7.93
C GLU A 442 24.49 11.30 6.84
N ALA A 443 23.65 12.34 7.01
CA ALA A 443 23.67 13.51 6.15
C ALA A 443 25.01 14.25 6.21
N LEU A 444 25.60 14.39 7.41
CA LEU A 444 26.92 15.02 7.58
C LEU A 444 28.02 14.19 6.89
N GLU A 445 28.04 12.88 7.14
CA GLU A 445 29.00 11.96 6.49
C GLU A 445 28.92 12.03 4.96
N CYS A 446 27.70 12.01 4.41
CA CYS A 446 27.49 12.14 2.97
C CYS A 446 27.92 13.51 2.43
N LEU A 447 27.72 14.58 3.21
CA LEU A 447 28.13 15.92 2.80
C LEU A 447 29.65 16.09 2.81
N ASP A 448 30.34 15.50 3.78
CA ASP A 448 31.79 15.53 3.85
C ASP A 448 32.44 14.68 2.74
N ASP A 449 31.87 13.51 2.42
CA ASP A 449 32.25 12.73 1.23
C ASP A 449 32.04 13.54 -0.07
N PHE A 450 30.94 14.27 -0.19
CA PHE A 450 30.69 15.16 -1.32
C PHE A 450 31.76 16.27 -1.44
N LYS A 451 32.11 16.94 -0.33
CA LYS A 451 33.16 17.98 -0.32
C LYS A 451 34.52 17.40 -0.70
N GLY A 452 34.85 16.20 -0.23
CA GLY A 452 36.09 15.51 -0.58
C GLY A 452 36.17 15.14 -2.06
N LYS A 453 35.06 14.68 -2.65
CA LYS A 453 34.99 14.30 -4.07
C LYS A 453 34.91 15.48 -5.04
N PHE A 454 34.30 16.59 -4.62
CA PHE A 454 34.10 17.78 -5.45
C PHE A 454 34.54 19.06 -4.73
N PRO A 455 35.85 19.28 -4.52
CA PRO A 455 36.37 20.43 -3.78
C PRO A 455 35.93 21.79 -4.34
N GLU A 456 35.80 21.91 -5.66
CA GLU A 456 35.34 23.13 -6.33
C GLU A 456 33.91 23.54 -5.92
N GLN A 457 33.06 22.57 -5.56
CA GLN A 457 31.68 22.80 -5.15
C GLN A 457 31.50 22.86 -3.62
N ALA A 458 32.53 22.50 -2.85
CA ALA A 458 32.50 22.50 -1.39
C ALA A 458 32.25 23.90 -0.81
N HIS A 459 32.69 24.94 -1.52
CA HIS A 459 32.51 26.35 -1.15
C HIS A 459 31.26 27.00 -1.77
N SER A 460 30.41 26.22 -2.45
CA SER A 460 29.14 26.74 -2.97
C SER A 460 28.22 27.17 -1.82
N SER A 461 27.46 28.24 -2.04
CA SER A 461 26.52 28.76 -1.03
C SER A 461 25.52 27.70 -0.55
N ALA A 462 25.05 26.83 -1.45
CA ALA A 462 24.15 25.72 -1.14
C ALA A 462 24.82 24.66 -0.24
N CYS A 463 26.10 24.34 -0.46
CA CYS A 463 26.84 23.40 0.37
C CYS A 463 27.09 23.96 1.76
N SER A 464 27.52 25.23 1.85
CA SER A 464 27.74 25.89 3.15
C SER A 464 26.44 26.06 3.95
N ALA A 465 25.32 26.35 3.29
CA ALA A 465 24.02 26.42 3.95
C ALA A 465 23.60 25.07 4.53
N LEU A 466 23.68 24.00 3.74
CA LEU A 466 23.34 22.65 4.20
C LEU A 466 24.27 22.18 5.34
N ASP A 467 25.58 22.47 5.26
CA ASP A 467 26.54 22.16 6.31
C ASP A 467 26.18 22.85 7.64
N LYS A 468 25.80 24.13 7.57
CA LYS A 468 25.36 24.91 8.72
C LYS A 468 24.09 24.33 9.33
N ASP A 469 23.09 23.99 8.50
CA ASP A 469 21.81 23.46 8.95
C ASP A 469 21.97 22.07 9.61
N ILE A 470 22.78 21.19 9.02
CA ILE A 470 23.10 19.86 9.57
C ILE A 470 23.80 20.01 10.93
N LYS A 471 24.82 20.87 11.02
CA LYS A 471 25.55 21.11 12.27
C LYS A 471 24.62 21.68 13.35
N ALA A 472 23.79 22.65 13.01
CA ALA A 472 22.81 23.22 13.94
C ALA A 472 21.84 22.16 14.49
N ALA A 473 21.34 21.26 13.64
CA ALA A 473 20.47 20.17 14.05
C ALA A 473 21.19 19.14 14.96
N LEU A 474 22.47 18.86 14.73
CA LEU A 474 23.29 18.01 15.61
C LEU A 474 23.46 18.62 17.00
N PHE A 475 23.77 19.92 17.08
CA PHE A 475 23.95 20.61 18.36
C PHE A 475 22.65 20.68 19.16
N SER A 476 21.50 20.95 18.51
CA SER A 476 20.20 20.96 19.18
C SER A 476 19.82 19.62 19.81
N LYS A 477 20.31 18.50 19.27
CA LYS A 477 20.03 17.15 19.78
C LYS A 477 20.86 16.81 21.02
N ASN A 478 22.09 17.33 21.11
CA ASN A 478 22.95 17.13 22.27
C ASN A 478 22.52 18.00 23.48
N ASP A 479 22.05 19.22 23.23
CA ASP A 479 21.55 20.12 24.30
C ASP A 479 20.29 19.60 25.01
N SER A 480 19.43 18.84 24.30
CA SER A 480 18.26 18.18 24.90
C SER A 480 18.62 17.02 25.81
N ASP A 481 19.78 16.40 25.61
CA ASP A 481 20.29 15.31 26.45
C ASP A 481 21.06 15.84 27.68
N GLU A 482 21.75 16.98 27.58
CA GLU A 482 22.50 17.56 28.72
C GLU A 482 21.61 18.32 29.73
N LYS A 483 20.49 18.93 29.30
CA LYS A 483 19.61 19.71 30.22
C LYS A 483 18.76 18.88 31.20
N LYS A 484 18.81 17.53 31.14
CA LYS A 484 18.09 16.65 32.09
C LYS A 484 18.89 16.33 33.36
N GLY A 485 20.01 17.03 33.58
CA GLY A 485 20.91 16.85 34.71
C GLY A 485 20.75 17.82 35.89
N SER A 486 19.64 18.56 36.06
CA SER A 486 19.38 19.28 37.33
C SER A 486 17.97 19.90 37.40
N SER A 487 17.01 19.20 38.01
CA SER A 487 15.95 19.84 38.81
C SER A 487 15.05 18.79 39.44
N SER A 488 15.13 18.67 40.76
CA SER A 488 14.24 17.88 41.61
C SER A 488 12.87 18.56 41.71
N ILE A 489 11.77 17.91 41.27
CA ILE A 489 10.42 17.97 41.85
C ILE A 489 9.59 16.82 41.24
N ARG A 490 8.92 16.05 42.11
CA ARG A 490 8.15 14.84 41.80
C ARG A 490 6.79 15.20 41.18
N PHE A 491 6.55 14.77 39.95
CA PHE A 491 5.21 14.48 39.42
C PHE A 491 5.21 13.04 38.86
N HIS A 492 4.13 12.30 39.12
CA HIS A 492 3.99 10.89 38.79
C HIS A 492 4.14 10.63 37.29
N ASN A 493 5.01 9.66 36.98
CA ASN A 493 5.54 9.31 35.67
C ASN A 493 4.49 8.77 34.66
N PHE A 494 4.33 9.47 33.54
CA PHE A 494 3.89 8.91 32.25
C PHE A 494 4.85 9.24 31.09
N SER A 495 6.14 9.44 31.37
CA SER A 495 7.17 9.60 30.32
C SER A 495 7.96 8.29 30.14
N ARG A 496 7.40 7.34 29.39
CA ARG A 496 8.16 6.18 28.89
C ARG A 496 8.88 6.57 27.58
N LYS A 497 10.11 7.02 27.76
CA LYS A 497 11.31 6.91 26.91
C LYS A 497 11.14 6.86 25.38
N GLU A 498 11.71 7.88 24.74
CA GLU A 498 11.86 8.14 23.30
C GLU A 498 12.86 7.22 22.56
N SER A 499 12.79 5.90 22.78
CA SER A 499 13.58 4.92 22.03
C SER A 499 12.68 3.96 21.26
N ILE A 500 12.98 3.75 19.97
CA ILE A 500 12.32 2.75 19.13
C ILE A 500 12.41 1.39 19.85
N PRO A 501 11.32 0.62 20.00
CA PRO A 501 11.38 -0.71 20.61
C PRO A 501 12.41 -1.57 19.89
N GLU A 502 13.25 -2.32 20.63
CA GLU A 502 14.29 -3.15 20.02
C GLU A 502 13.71 -4.19 19.04
N ASP A 503 12.52 -4.70 19.33
CA ASP A 503 11.79 -5.63 18.45
C ASP A 503 11.41 -4.97 17.11
N GLU A 504 11.03 -3.70 17.10
CA GLU A 504 10.72 -2.97 15.85
C GLU A 504 11.99 -2.74 15.03
N ILE A 505 13.12 -2.42 15.67
CA ILE A 505 14.43 -2.27 15.00
C ILE A 505 14.79 -3.57 14.29
N ILE A 506 14.75 -4.70 15.01
CA ILE A 506 15.07 -6.03 14.48
C ILE A 506 14.12 -6.39 13.33
N LEU A 507 12.82 -6.10 13.46
CA LEU A 507 11.85 -6.34 12.40
C LEU A 507 12.17 -5.52 11.15
N ARG A 508 12.48 -4.23 11.27
CA ARG A 508 12.85 -3.37 10.14
C ARG A 508 14.14 -3.83 9.46
N GLU A 509 15.15 -4.23 10.22
CA GLU A 509 16.40 -4.77 9.68
C GLU A 509 16.18 -6.04 8.84
N ARG A 510 15.17 -6.85 9.21
CA ARG A 510 14.78 -8.09 8.53
C ARG A 510 13.72 -7.88 7.45
N SER A 511 13.15 -6.68 7.35
CA SER A 511 12.07 -6.38 6.41
C SER A 511 12.60 -6.03 5.02
N PHE A 512 11.69 -6.05 4.04
CA PHE A 512 11.94 -5.64 2.66
C PHE A 512 11.12 -4.39 2.29
N ASP A 513 11.70 -3.56 1.43
CA ASP A 513 11.14 -2.29 0.96
C ASP A 513 10.29 -2.47 -0.30
N TYR A 514 9.51 -1.44 -0.61
CA TYR A 514 8.66 -1.44 -1.80
C TYR A 514 9.46 -1.23 -3.09
N LYS A 515 8.96 -1.82 -4.18
CA LYS A 515 9.40 -1.59 -5.55
C LYS A 515 8.80 -0.29 -6.09
N HIS A 516 7.48 -0.16 -6.04
CA HIS A 516 6.73 1.01 -6.52
C HIS A 516 5.77 1.56 -5.47
N ARG A 517 5.45 2.85 -5.60
CA ARG A 517 4.54 3.60 -4.74
C ARG A 517 3.61 4.42 -5.63
N TYR A 518 2.30 4.32 -5.38
CA TYR A 518 1.28 5.01 -6.16
C TYR A 518 0.62 6.06 -5.26
N CYS A 519 0.66 7.31 -5.71
CA CYS A 519 0.19 8.45 -4.94
C CYS A 519 -1.00 9.14 -5.62
N GLY A 520 -1.81 9.80 -4.79
CA GLY A 520 -2.91 10.68 -5.22
C GLY A 520 -4.28 10.29 -4.66
N HIS A 521 -4.46 9.04 -4.23
CA HIS A 521 -5.68 8.62 -3.52
C HIS A 521 -5.62 9.02 -2.04
N CYS A 522 -6.75 8.90 -1.33
CA CYS A 522 -6.82 9.10 0.12
C CYS A 522 -7.40 7.86 0.81
N ASN A 523 -6.73 7.41 1.86
CA ASN A 523 -7.17 6.27 2.67
C ASN A 523 -6.99 6.55 4.18
N THR A 524 -7.84 7.38 4.76
CA THR A 524 -7.77 7.82 6.17
C THR A 524 -9.05 7.64 6.95
N THR A 525 -10.19 7.51 6.26
CA THR A 525 -11.52 7.48 6.92
C THR A 525 -11.98 6.07 7.22
N THR A 526 -11.80 5.13 6.27
CA THR A 526 -12.23 3.73 6.40
C THR A 526 -11.04 2.77 6.41
N ASP A 527 -11.17 1.62 7.07
CA ASP A 527 -10.12 0.60 7.15
C ASP A 527 -10.34 -0.60 6.21
N ILE A 528 -11.19 -0.45 5.19
CA ILE A 528 -11.63 -1.52 4.26
C ILE A 528 -11.34 -1.21 2.78
N LYS A 529 -10.47 -0.23 2.51
CA LYS A 529 -10.25 0.31 1.16
C LYS A 529 -9.39 -0.60 0.29
N GLU A 530 -9.94 -1.08 -0.81
CA GLU A 530 -9.27 -2.03 -1.71
C GLU A 530 -8.31 -1.34 -2.69
N ALA A 531 -7.29 -2.09 -3.10
CA ALA A 531 -6.47 -1.79 -4.27
C ALA A 531 -6.17 -3.08 -5.02
N ASN A 532 -6.28 -3.09 -6.34
CA ASN A 532 -6.14 -4.30 -7.15
C ASN A 532 -5.30 -4.08 -8.42
N PHE A 533 -4.74 -5.18 -8.92
CA PHE A 533 -4.14 -5.22 -10.26
C PHE A 533 -5.24 -5.22 -11.32
N PHE A 534 -5.05 -4.46 -12.40
CA PHE A 534 -5.99 -4.40 -13.51
C PHE A 534 -5.32 -4.74 -14.85
N GLY A 535 -5.93 -5.70 -15.55
CA GLY A 535 -5.44 -6.28 -16.79
C GLY A 535 -4.66 -7.58 -16.58
N SER A 536 -4.69 -8.46 -17.58
CA SER A 536 -4.12 -9.81 -17.50
C SER A 536 -2.61 -9.88 -17.25
N LYS A 537 -1.88 -8.79 -17.49
CA LYS A 537 -0.45 -8.65 -17.20
C LYS A 537 -0.18 -7.82 -15.96
N ALA A 538 -1.22 -7.48 -15.18
CA ALA A 538 -1.12 -6.59 -14.05
C ALA A 538 -0.44 -5.26 -14.44
N GLN A 539 -0.78 -4.72 -15.62
CA GLN A 539 -0.11 -3.54 -16.17
C GLN A 539 -0.65 -2.22 -15.59
N TYR A 540 -1.84 -2.24 -14.98
CA TYR A 540 -2.38 -1.11 -14.23
C TYR A 540 -2.66 -1.49 -12.78
N ILE A 541 -2.69 -0.48 -11.92
CA ILE A 541 -3.14 -0.58 -10.53
C ILE A 541 -4.37 0.30 -10.37
N VAL A 542 -5.37 -0.18 -9.64
CA VAL A 542 -6.57 0.59 -9.27
C VAL A 542 -6.70 0.67 -7.76
N SER A 543 -7.17 1.79 -7.23
CA SER A 543 -7.43 1.98 -5.80
C SER A 543 -8.59 2.95 -5.58
N GLY A 544 -9.39 2.68 -4.55
CA GLY A 544 -10.50 3.55 -4.13
C GLY A 544 -9.96 4.73 -3.32
N SER A 545 -10.81 5.70 -3.02
CA SER A 545 -10.41 6.90 -2.29
C SER A 545 -11.55 7.47 -1.46
N ASP A 546 -11.20 8.20 -0.39
CA ASP A 546 -12.12 8.90 0.52
C ASP A 546 -12.67 10.23 -0.04
N ASP A 547 -12.45 10.51 -1.32
CA ASP A 547 -13.01 11.66 -2.06
C ASP A 547 -14.11 11.21 -3.05
N GLY A 548 -14.61 9.98 -2.92
CA GLY A 548 -15.63 9.40 -3.79
C GLY A 548 -15.07 8.93 -5.13
N SER A 549 -13.78 9.11 -5.39
CA SER A 549 -13.15 8.70 -6.64
C SER A 549 -12.38 7.38 -6.51
N PHE A 550 -12.02 6.82 -7.65
CA PHE A 550 -10.99 5.80 -7.74
C PHE A 550 -9.95 6.17 -8.79
N PHE A 551 -8.73 5.73 -8.52
CA PHE A 551 -7.52 6.15 -9.23
C PHE A 551 -6.94 4.95 -9.97
N ILE A 552 -6.46 5.20 -11.19
CA ILE A 552 -5.83 4.18 -12.05
C ILE A 552 -4.43 4.66 -12.43
N TRP A 553 -3.42 3.85 -12.10
CA TRP A 553 -2.03 4.12 -12.46
C TRP A 553 -1.50 3.06 -13.43
N GLU A 554 -0.56 3.45 -14.29
CA GLU A 554 0.32 2.49 -14.97
C GLU A 554 1.34 1.93 -13.96
N LYS A 555 1.46 0.60 -13.86
CA LYS A 555 2.24 -0.07 -12.81
C LYS A 555 3.72 0.33 -12.82
N GLU A 556 4.36 0.30 -13.97
CA GLU A 556 5.82 0.42 -14.08
C GLU A 556 6.33 1.87 -13.95
N THR A 557 5.58 2.84 -14.49
CA THR A 557 5.94 4.26 -14.42
C THR A 557 5.37 4.95 -13.19
N THR A 558 4.39 4.32 -12.53
CA THR A 558 3.56 4.89 -11.45
C THR A 558 2.78 6.13 -11.88
N ASN A 559 2.63 6.37 -13.18
CA ASN A 559 1.92 7.53 -13.70
C ASN A 559 0.43 7.34 -13.51
N LEU A 560 -0.25 8.36 -12.97
CA LEU A 560 -1.70 8.41 -12.89
C LEU A 560 -2.26 8.60 -14.30
N VAL A 561 -3.07 7.65 -14.77
CA VAL A 561 -3.60 7.63 -16.14
C VAL A 561 -5.08 7.97 -16.22
N ARG A 562 -5.83 7.75 -15.13
CA ARG A 562 -7.24 8.12 -15.04
C ARG A 562 -7.73 8.23 -13.60
N VAL A 563 -8.68 9.12 -13.37
CA VAL A 563 -9.48 9.21 -12.14
C VAL A 563 -10.97 9.26 -12.51
N LEU A 564 -11.79 8.50 -11.80
CA LEU A 564 -13.22 8.37 -12.03
C LEU A 564 -13.97 8.50 -10.70
N GLN A 565 -15.04 9.29 -10.68
CA GLN A 565 -15.92 9.44 -9.52
C GLN A 565 -16.85 8.23 -9.39
N GLY A 566 -16.53 7.35 -8.45
CA GLY A 566 -17.29 6.14 -8.16
C GLY A 566 -18.52 6.42 -7.32
N ASP A 567 -18.32 6.95 -6.12
CA ASP A 567 -19.37 7.20 -5.13
C ASP A 567 -19.44 8.70 -4.79
N GLU A 568 -20.46 9.11 -4.05
CA GLU A 568 -20.57 10.51 -3.64
C GLU A 568 -19.49 10.93 -2.64
N SER A 569 -19.02 10.00 -1.80
CA SER A 569 -18.07 10.32 -0.72
C SER A 569 -16.89 9.35 -0.57
N ILE A 570 -17.10 8.04 -0.60
CA ILE A 570 -16.02 7.07 -0.36
C ILE A 570 -16.20 5.86 -1.25
N VAL A 571 -15.17 5.48 -2.00
CA VAL A 571 -15.10 4.20 -2.71
C VAL A 571 -14.26 3.22 -1.87
N ASN A 572 -14.89 2.13 -1.40
CA ASN A 572 -14.23 1.12 -0.57
C ASN A 572 -13.76 -0.08 -1.39
N CYS A 573 -14.56 -0.57 -2.33
CA CYS A 573 -14.28 -1.83 -3.04
C CYS A 573 -14.07 -1.60 -4.53
N LEU A 574 -13.09 -2.31 -5.11
CA LEU A 574 -12.91 -2.33 -6.56
C LEU A 574 -12.44 -3.71 -6.99
N GLN A 575 -13.26 -4.37 -7.80
CA GLN A 575 -13.02 -5.74 -8.25
C GLN A 575 -12.94 -5.75 -9.77
N PRO A 576 -11.71 -5.75 -10.33
CA PRO A 576 -11.52 -5.91 -11.77
C PRO A 576 -12.03 -7.28 -12.24
N HIS A 577 -12.70 -7.31 -13.38
CA HIS A 577 -13.16 -8.56 -13.96
C HIS A 577 -11.96 -9.42 -14.41
N PRO A 578 -12.00 -10.75 -14.20
CA PRO A 578 -10.89 -11.65 -14.51
C PRO A 578 -10.51 -11.78 -16.00
N SER A 579 -11.24 -11.16 -16.94
CA SER A 579 -11.18 -11.52 -18.37
C SER A 579 -11.57 -10.44 -19.38
N TYR A 580 -12.36 -9.42 -18.98
CA TYR A 580 -12.71 -8.26 -19.82
C TYR A 580 -12.21 -6.95 -19.19
N CYS A 581 -12.08 -5.88 -20.00
CA CYS A 581 -11.89 -4.54 -19.46
C CYS A 581 -13.19 -4.09 -18.83
N PHE A 582 -13.39 -4.54 -17.59
CA PHE A 582 -14.61 -4.37 -16.84
C PHE A 582 -14.23 -4.32 -15.37
N LEU A 583 -14.88 -3.44 -14.62
CA LEU A 583 -14.59 -3.22 -13.20
C LEU A 583 -15.92 -3.07 -12.47
N ALA A 584 -16.01 -3.65 -11.28
CA ALA A 584 -17.10 -3.36 -10.35
C ALA A 584 -16.55 -2.55 -9.18
N THR A 585 -17.26 -1.51 -8.75
CA THR A 585 -16.91 -0.71 -7.58
C THR A 585 -18.10 -0.53 -6.65
N SER A 586 -17.81 -0.30 -5.39
CA SER A 586 -18.82 0.11 -4.40
C SER A 586 -18.16 0.82 -3.21
N GLY A 587 -18.98 1.44 -2.37
CA GLY A 587 -18.50 2.20 -1.24
C GLY A 587 -19.60 2.50 -0.23
N ILE A 588 -19.73 3.77 0.14
CA ILE A 588 -20.78 4.20 1.07
C ILE A 588 -22.17 4.17 0.42
N ASP A 589 -22.24 4.33 -0.90
CA ASP A 589 -23.52 4.32 -1.58
C ASP A 589 -24.10 2.89 -1.57
N PRO A 590 -25.44 2.74 -1.50
CA PRO A 590 -26.09 1.43 -1.47
C PRO A 590 -26.23 0.81 -2.88
N VAL A 591 -25.25 1.04 -3.75
CA VAL A 591 -25.26 0.58 -5.16
C VAL A 591 -23.93 -0.05 -5.54
N VAL A 592 -23.98 -0.97 -6.50
CA VAL A 592 -22.76 -1.50 -7.16
C VAL A 592 -22.65 -0.87 -8.53
N ARG A 593 -21.49 -0.30 -8.86
CA ARG A 593 -21.26 0.38 -10.13
C ARG A 593 -20.38 -0.47 -11.03
N LEU A 594 -20.78 -0.58 -12.29
CA LEU A 594 -20.08 -1.33 -13.32
C LEU A 594 -19.44 -0.36 -14.30
N TRP A 595 -18.20 -0.62 -14.68
CA TRP A 595 -17.39 0.26 -15.51
C TRP A 595 -16.83 -0.48 -16.70
N SER A 596 -16.95 0.10 -17.89
CA SER A 596 -16.39 -0.44 -19.12
C SER A 596 -15.99 0.67 -20.10
N PRO A 597 -15.16 0.36 -21.11
CA PRO A 597 -14.82 1.32 -22.14
C PRO A 597 -16.06 1.82 -22.90
N ARG A 598 -16.38 3.11 -22.76
CA ARG A 598 -17.50 3.76 -23.43
C ARG A 598 -17.23 3.93 -24.94
N PRO A 599 -18.26 3.97 -25.79
CA PRO A 599 -18.11 4.27 -27.22
C PRO A 599 -17.38 5.60 -27.46
N GLU A 600 -16.62 5.74 -28.56
CA GLU A 600 -15.89 6.98 -28.87
C GLU A 600 -16.81 8.16 -29.20
N THR A 601 -18.05 7.86 -29.59
CA THR A 601 -19.10 8.83 -29.86
C THR A 601 -19.78 9.36 -28.59
N ASP A 602 -19.52 8.71 -27.45
CA ASP A 602 -20.11 9.06 -26.16
C ASP A 602 -19.27 10.20 -25.55
N SER A 603 -19.68 11.44 -25.79
CA SER A 603 -18.97 12.64 -25.31
C SER A 603 -19.22 12.93 -23.83
N GLU A 604 -20.22 12.30 -23.23
CA GLU A 604 -20.60 12.51 -21.83
C GLU A 604 -20.16 11.33 -20.96
N ASN A 605 -18.95 11.42 -20.41
CA ASN A 605 -18.58 10.60 -19.26
C ASN A 605 -18.52 11.51 -18.03
N GLY A 606 -19.69 11.88 -17.51
CA GLY A 606 -19.84 12.87 -16.43
C GLY A 606 -19.17 12.51 -15.10
N ARG A 607 -18.59 11.30 -14.99
CA ARG A 607 -17.85 10.82 -13.81
C ARG A 607 -16.34 10.88 -14.00
N VAL A 608 -15.82 11.46 -15.08
CA VAL A 608 -14.37 11.67 -15.25
C VAL A 608 -13.92 12.88 -14.44
N VAL A 609 -12.87 12.69 -13.65
CA VAL A 609 -12.20 13.80 -12.97
C VAL A 609 -11.12 14.33 -13.89
N GLU A 610 -11.41 15.45 -14.56
CA GLU A 610 -10.50 16.08 -15.53
C GLU A 610 -9.23 16.65 -14.85
N ASP A 611 -9.38 17.32 -13.70
CA ASP A 611 -8.26 17.82 -12.91
C ASP A 611 -7.71 16.76 -11.95
N MET A 612 -7.02 15.77 -12.50
CA MET A 612 -6.41 14.68 -11.72
C MET A 612 -5.33 15.15 -10.75
N ASP A 613 -4.57 16.20 -11.09
CA ASP A 613 -3.52 16.73 -10.21
C ASP A 613 -4.13 17.52 -9.04
N GLY A 614 -5.16 18.33 -9.29
CA GLY A 614 -5.94 18.99 -8.25
C GLY A 614 -6.58 18.01 -7.27
N ALA A 615 -7.21 16.94 -7.78
CA ALA A 615 -7.76 15.86 -6.95
C ALA A 615 -6.66 15.20 -6.10
N SER A 616 -5.52 14.87 -6.70
CA SER A 616 -4.39 14.24 -5.99
C SER A 616 -3.80 15.17 -4.91
N GLN A 617 -3.68 16.47 -5.20
CA GLN A 617 -3.22 17.47 -4.24
C GLN A 617 -4.22 17.65 -3.09
N ALA A 618 -5.51 17.66 -3.37
CA ALA A 618 -6.56 17.74 -2.35
C ALA A 618 -6.50 16.53 -1.42
N ASN A 619 -6.33 15.32 -1.95
CA ASN A 619 -6.14 14.11 -1.15
C ASN A 619 -4.86 14.13 -0.32
N GLN A 620 -3.75 14.64 -0.86
CA GLN A 620 -2.52 14.81 -0.11
C GLN A 620 -2.68 15.77 1.08
N ARG A 621 -3.49 16.83 0.93
CA ARG A 621 -3.84 17.74 2.03
C ARG A 621 -4.76 17.05 3.03
N ARG A 622 -5.80 16.38 2.55
CA ARG A 622 -6.76 15.63 3.37
C ARG A 622 -6.09 14.58 4.25
N MET A 623 -5.06 13.89 3.74
CA MET A 623 -4.27 12.97 4.54
C MET A 623 -3.52 13.68 5.68
N ASN A 624 -3.07 14.91 5.47
CA ASN A 624 -2.31 15.71 6.44
C ASN A 624 -3.17 16.61 7.34
N ALA A 625 -4.47 16.70 7.07
CA ALA A 625 -5.42 17.47 7.85
C ALA A 625 -5.63 16.88 9.24
N ASP A 626 -6.02 17.72 10.20
CA ASP A 626 -6.35 17.25 11.53
C ASP A 626 -7.68 16.46 11.51
N PRO A 627 -7.93 15.54 12.47
CA PRO A 627 -9.16 14.75 12.50
C PRO A 627 -10.45 15.58 12.48
N LEU A 628 -10.48 16.78 13.08
CA LEU A 628 -11.64 17.66 13.05
C LEU A 628 -11.85 18.23 11.64
N GLU A 629 -10.79 18.72 10.99
CA GLU A 629 -10.82 19.17 9.60
C GLU A 629 -11.24 18.03 8.66
N VAL A 630 -10.70 16.82 8.82
CA VAL A 630 -11.13 15.64 8.05
C VAL A 630 -12.60 15.33 8.28
N MET A 631 -13.10 15.43 9.51
CA MET A 631 -14.52 15.25 9.81
C MET A 631 -15.39 16.31 9.14
N LEU A 632 -14.98 17.58 9.14
CA LEU A 632 -15.69 18.67 8.47
C LEU A 632 -15.69 18.49 6.95
N LEU A 633 -14.56 18.10 6.36
CA LEU A 633 -14.44 17.77 4.95
C LEU A 633 -15.34 16.58 4.58
N ASN A 634 -15.44 15.57 5.43
CA ASN A 634 -16.35 14.42 5.28
C ASN A 634 -17.83 14.81 5.35
N MET A 635 -18.16 15.85 6.11
CA MET A 635 -19.52 16.37 6.23
C MET A 635 -19.88 17.38 5.11
N GLY A 636 -19.01 17.55 4.11
CA GLY A 636 -19.25 18.45 2.97
C GLY A 636 -18.99 19.93 3.27
N TYR A 637 -18.43 20.28 4.43
CA TYR A 637 -18.06 21.66 4.73
C TYR A 637 -16.78 22.05 3.98
N ARG A 638 -16.88 23.08 3.14
CA ARG A 638 -15.72 23.78 2.60
C ARG A 638 -15.23 24.76 3.66
N ILE A 639 -14.03 24.55 4.20
CA ILE A 639 -13.41 25.55 5.09
C ILE A 639 -12.95 26.72 4.22
N THR A 640 -13.73 27.79 4.19
CA THR A 640 -13.39 29.06 3.55
C THR A 640 -12.25 29.73 4.32
N GLY A 641 -11.10 29.88 3.67
CA GLY A 641 -9.90 30.50 4.27
C GLY A 641 -8.56 30.05 3.66
N LEU A 642 -8.56 29.09 2.73
CA LEU A 642 -7.33 28.49 2.20
C LEU A 642 -7.28 28.42 0.65
N SER A 643 -8.01 29.29 -0.05
CA SER A 643 -7.59 29.67 -1.41
C SER A 643 -6.37 30.57 -1.27
N GLY A 644 -5.20 30.03 -1.57
CA GLY A 644 -4.03 30.85 -1.86
C GLY A 644 -4.29 31.63 -3.15
N SER A 645 -4.95 32.78 -3.04
CA SER A 645 -4.98 33.81 -4.06
C SER A 645 -4.62 35.15 -3.42
N HIS A 646 -3.40 35.61 -3.72
CA HIS A 646 -3.29 37.00 -4.12
C HIS A 646 -4.21 37.16 -5.32
N ASP A 647 -5.45 37.56 -5.07
CA ASP A 647 -6.16 38.56 -5.87
C ASP A 647 -7.46 38.91 -5.15
N ALA A 648 -7.65 40.22 -5.00
CA ALA A 648 -8.79 40.84 -4.38
C ALA A 648 -9.90 41.02 -5.43
N SER A 649 -11.13 40.62 -5.11
CA SER A 649 -12.36 41.42 -5.27
C SER A 649 -13.60 40.58 -4.95
N ASP A 650 -14.54 41.22 -4.25
CA ASP A 650 -15.78 40.73 -3.67
C ASP A 650 -16.88 40.38 -4.69
N GLU A 651 -17.76 39.44 -4.35
CA GLU A 651 -19.20 39.63 -4.01
C GLU A 651 -20.03 38.33 -4.21
N ASP A 652 -20.59 37.86 -3.10
CA ASP A 652 -21.86 37.13 -2.82
C ASP A 652 -22.60 36.31 -3.90
N GLU A 653 -23.02 35.09 -3.55
CA GLU A 653 -24.44 34.79 -3.24
C GLU A 653 -24.65 33.36 -2.67
N ASP A 654 -25.43 33.30 -1.60
CA ASP A 654 -25.92 32.14 -0.85
C ASP A 654 -26.78 31.16 -1.67
N ASN A 655 -26.69 29.85 -1.37
CA ASN A 655 -27.90 29.01 -1.29
C ASN A 655 -27.72 27.71 -0.48
N THR A 656 -28.30 27.78 0.72
CA THR A 656 -28.97 26.78 1.59
C THR A 656 -29.01 25.27 1.27
N GLU A 657 -28.57 24.53 2.31
CA GLU A 657 -29.20 23.38 3.00
C GLU A 657 -29.40 21.99 2.35
N GLY A 658 -28.72 21.01 2.96
CA GLY A 658 -29.01 19.58 2.90
C GLY A 658 -28.23 18.81 3.97
N GLN A 659 -28.58 18.96 5.26
CA GLN A 659 -27.99 18.16 6.35
C GLN A 659 -28.47 16.71 6.28
N VAL A 660 -27.56 15.76 6.05
CA VAL A 660 -27.80 14.33 6.26
C VAL A 660 -27.11 13.89 7.57
N GLN A 661 -27.92 13.54 8.57
CA GLN A 661 -27.48 12.98 9.84
C GLN A 661 -27.10 11.50 9.68
N CYS A 662 -25.82 11.15 9.77
CA CYS A 662 -25.38 9.78 10.06
C CYS A 662 -25.46 9.52 11.57
N ARG A 663 -26.32 8.59 12.00
CA ARG A 663 -26.28 8.03 13.36
C ARG A 663 -25.42 6.77 13.37
N THR A 664 -24.43 6.75 14.26
CA THR A 664 -23.68 5.56 14.68
C THR A 664 -24.56 4.63 15.50
N SER A 665 -24.60 3.34 15.15
CA SER A 665 -24.98 2.23 16.02
C SER A 665 -24.27 0.97 15.56
#